data_AF-A0A378JYU7-F1
#
_entry.id   AF-A0A378JYU7-F1
#
_cell.length_a   1.000
_cell.length_b   1.000
_cell.length_c   1.000
_cell.angle_alpha   90.00
_cell.angle_beta   90.00
_cell.angle_gamma   90.00
#
_symmetry.space_group_name_H-M   'P 1'
#
loop_
_entity.id
_entity.type
_entity.pdbx_description
1 polymer ?
#
loop_
_entity_poly.entity_id
_entity_poly.type
_entity_poly.pdbx_seq_one_letter_code
_entity_poly.pdbx_strand_id
1 'polypeptide(L)'
;MPLPAHTQLLAEVNKLLKQGQIIKKNQILSEIKKGKYNRALQIACQYCKPENNTQLQLISLLLGYSKRLPIDLNKKHLGDGMTPIAYAIFNDHFDLYYLLKEAGANPDIPVAGNQIPRQIFEDKLQKSTKKLDAALHKDVLNEIIKLYQDSTRLPTKESQAHGGENAKYDAFRLEFMIFAITHLINLYRNESVLEQLSPGVTYFDREIFKLQCIYQARQVLEMVCATIHNLSGAFRNEYSKHLLSASLTWVTLEQFGGLIKYDLRKKAYYFPVALVSDMDQLKNLSQHFEHIHRFIQENADFELIVEEAIPHVVRNDLPSLKRLFEHLAALMKTSFPDELAPLQLKNIKALTSHLRDNFTLISLINLMNYSENEPVSISHLRERSYNLTLSSADEYLADRYQKRFDLTTLAGQHAALRRLQLIGEQFTGKNFSSFLCKLDNTVDWQAFITIRDIITHQEEEDNKYKVDMLLKDIPRLKKIVGDELSYFWSRLVRLIDLREKKMGQYKGIPELHWQKIIDVYEKSHQPLPVLVAPAPVRRVSPEEEQIFINALNSQKAPDNILALCRGVFAGTDAVPNGKVQGTICSFLPSVKENKELNKNLKKILKKAVNAGALSKKERLNQRDVQTKAKLAQKNQFIGLEEIRKLADQLTKIRCEQHVLTPLKRVNAAIEALLNIRRFLVEIQYLDLQLQWTTLEEWDHHHKNKGQLSYVALMAKNHQYKDAIEYNVGQLLQHMDRVRELQVVIGNQYILERYPVLRVLRNYIEHGNPLKDNNGFLVENTEQVVQRQAFIAPFVIELIYKLLPELIRIKENILSYEAHQSPLASDEENAIWTECLSRYSLFGNEQSKIEAKTAVIEVWEPGLK
;
A
#
# COMPACT_ATOMS: atom_id res chain seq x y z
N MET A 1 32.63 -18.77 -17.58
CA MET A 1 33.51 -17.82 -16.88
C MET A 1 33.25 -16.44 -17.44
N PRO A 2 33.04 -15.40 -16.61
CA PRO A 2 32.86 -14.04 -17.12
C PRO A 2 34.12 -13.57 -17.88
N LEU A 3 33.91 -12.84 -18.98
CA LEU A 3 35.01 -12.22 -19.75
C LEU A 3 35.85 -11.29 -18.85
N PRO A 4 37.17 -11.13 -19.10
CA PRO A 4 37.99 -10.16 -18.39
C PRO A 4 37.38 -8.76 -18.45
N ALA A 5 37.38 -8.01 -17.34
CA ALA A 5 36.73 -6.70 -17.23
C ALA A 5 37.14 -5.71 -18.33
N HIS A 6 38.40 -5.74 -18.77
CA HIS A 6 38.90 -4.96 -19.90
C HIS A 6 38.16 -5.27 -21.22
N THR A 7 37.95 -6.55 -21.51
CA THR A 7 37.28 -7.02 -22.74
C THR A 7 35.80 -6.64 -22.74
N GLN A 8 35.13 -6.74 -21.59
CA GLN A 8 33.74 -6.30 -21.43
C GLN A 8 33.61 -4.79 -21.64
N LEU A 9 34.47 -3.99 -20.98
CA LEU A 9 34.49 -2.54 -21.17
C LEU A 9 34.68 -2.16 -22.64
N LEU A 10 35.64 -2.78 -23.34
CA LEU A 10 35.85 -2.52 -24.77
C LEU A 10 34.62 -2.83 -25.62
N ALA A 11 33.92 -3.93 -25.34
CA ALA A 11 32.71 -4.29 -26.08
C ALA A 11 31.59 -3.25 -25.87
N GLU A 12 31.36 -2.83 -24.62
CA GLU A 12 30.35 -1.83 -24.27
C GLU A 12 30.69 -0.44 -24.83
N VAL A 13 31.95 -0.01 -24.71
CA VAL A 13 32.42 1.27 -25.28
C VAL A 13 32.25 1.26 -26.80
N ASN A 14 32.62 0.19 -27.50
CA ASN A 14 32.44 0.10 -28.95
C ASN A 14 30.96 0.13 -29.37
N LYS A 15 30.06 -0.39 -28.53
CA LYS A 15 28.61 -0.29 -28.76
C LYS A 15 28.13 1.14 -28.60
N LEU A 16 28.56 1.83 -27.53
CA LEU A 16 28.21 3.22 -27.26
C LEU A 16 28.73 4.18 -28.34
N LEU A 17 29.96 3.96 -28.82
CA LEU A 17 30.59 4.75 -29.88
C LEU A 17 29.84 4.69 -31.23
N LYS A 18 28.95 3.70 -31.42
CA LYS A 18 28.07 3.61 -32.60
C LYS A 18 26.77 4.40 -32.45
N GLN A 19 26.41 4.84 -31.24
CA GLN A 19 25.09 5.37 -30.91
C GLN A 19 25.04 6.91 -30.83
N GLY A 20 26.17 7.62 -30.72
CA GLY A 20 26.17 9.08 -30.60
C GLY A 20 27.52 9.76 -30.87
N GLN A 21 27.55 11.09 -30.78
CA GLN A 21 28.74 11.90 -31.02
C GLN A 21 29.60 12.05 -29.75
N ILE A 22 30.70 11.31 -29.70
CA ILE A 22 31.72 11.42 -28.64
C ILE A 22 32.88 12.28 -29.13
N ILE A 23 33.18 13.34 -28.40
CA ILE A 23 34.31 14.24 -28.70
C ILE A 23 35.60 13.51 -28.32
N LYS A 24 36.59 13.55 -29.22
CA LYS A 24 37.87 12.80 -29.10
C LYS A 24 37.70 11.26 -29.01
N LYS A 25 36.62 10.70 -29.58
CA LYS A 25 36.31 9.26 -29.55
C LYS A 25 37.50 8.33 -29.83
N ASN A 26 38.28 8.62 -30.89
CA ASN A 26 39.40 7.78 -31.32
C ASN A 26 40.54 7.80 -30.31
N GLN A 27 40.77 8.96 -29.68
CA GLN A 27 41.80 9.13 -28.67
C GLN A 27 41.41 8.40 -27.38
N ILE A 28 40.17 8.55 -26.92
CA ILE A 28 39.66 7.85 -25.73
C ILE A 28 39.74 6.34 -25.94
N LEU A 29 39.25 5.82 -27.07
CA LEU A 29 39.32 4.39 -27.38
C LEU A 29 40.76 3.87 -27.47
N SER A 30 41.67 4.65 -28.03
CA SER A 30 43.10 4.31 -28.11
C SER A 30 43.72 4.18 -26.71
N GLU A 31 43.40 5.10 -25.80
CA GLU A 31 43.89 5.05 -24.42
C GLU A 31 43.30 3.86 -23.63
N ILE A 32 42.02 3.52 -23.82
CA ILE A 32 41.40 2.33 -23.23
C ILE A 32 42.11 1.06 -23.73
N LYS A 33 42.33 0.93 -25.04
CA LYS A 33 43.05 -0.21 -25.64
C LYS A 33 44.47 -0.38 -25.10
N LYS A 34 45.13 0.72 -24.74
CA LYS A 34 46.47 0.73 -24.12
C LYS A 34 46.45 0.49 -22.60
N GLY A 35 45.29 0.26 -21.99
CA GLY A 35 45.14 0.13 -20.54
C GLY A 35 45.33 1.44 -19.77
N LYS A 36 45.33 2.60 -20.44
CA LYS A 36 45.53 3.93 -19.84
C LYS A 36 44.20 4.56 -19.43
N TYR A 37 43.45 3.89 -18.56
CA TYR A 37 42.07 4.26 -18.21
C TYR A 37 41.94 5.66 -17.58
N ASN A 38 42.89 6.06 -16.73
CA ASN A 38 42.92 7.41 -16.14
C ASN A 38 42.99 8.50 -17.21
N ARG A 39 43.79 8.27 -18.26
CA ARG A 39 43.92 9.23 -19.36
C ARG A 39 42.64 9.26 -20.21
N ALA A 40 42.04 8.11 -20.44
CA ALA A 40 40.76 8.00 -21.13
C ALA A 40 39.65 8.76 -20.39
N LEU A 41 39.52 8.57 -19.07
CA LEU A 41 38.56 9.29 -18.22
C LEU A 41 38.81 10.79 -18.23
N GLN A 42 40.06 11.23 -18.07
CA GLN A 42 40.43 12.65 -18.12
C GLN A 42 40.01 13.32 -19.43
N ILE A 43 40.34 12.71 -20.58
CA ILE A 43 39.95 13.24 -21.89
C ILE A 43 38.43 13.26 -22.01
N ALA A 44 37.76 12.21 -21.52
CA ALA A 44 36.30 12.16 -21.55
C ALA A 44 35.67 13.32 -20.77
N CYS A 45 36.11 13.57 -19.53
CA CYS A 45 35.64 14.66 -18.67
C CYS A 45 35.99 16.06 -19.20
N GLN A 46 37.22 16.26 -19.67
CA GLN A 46 37.70 17.54 -20.20
C GLN A 46 36.81 18.07 -21.34
N TYR A 47 36.38 17.16 -22.21
CA TYR A 47 35.54 17.50 -23.37
C TYR A 47 34.06 17.18 -23.17
N CYS A 48 33.64 16.85 -21.95
CA CYS A 48 32.23 16.66 -21.63
C CYS A 48 31.60 18.03 -21.46
N LYS A 49 30.89 18.48 -22.50
CA LYS A 49 30.01 19.63 -22.42
C LYS A 49 28.65 19.22 -21.86
N PRO A 50 27.91 20.12 -21.20
CA PRO A 50 26.65 19.75 -20.57
C PRO A 50 25.60 19.18 -21.54
N GLU A 51 25.61 19.60 -22.81
CA GLU A 51 24.73 19.06 -23.85
C GLU A 51 25.12 17.66 -24.37
N ASN A 52 26.26 17.09 -23.95
CA ASN A 52 26.78 15.83 -24.50
C ASN A 52 26.47 14.60 -23.62
N ASN A 53 25.21 14.18 -23.64
CA ASN A 53 24.73 13.00 -22.90
C ASN A 53 25.48 11.70 -23.26
N THR A 54 25.93 11.55 -24.52
CA THR A 54 26.67 10.34 -24.93
C THR A 54 28.07 10.30 -24.30
N GLN A 55 28.74 11.44 -24.16
CA GLN A 55 30.01 11.55 -23.46
C GLN A 55 29.84 11.29 -21.95
N LEU A 56 28.77 11.81 -21.34
CA LEU A 56 28.44 11.54 -19.94
C LEU A 56 28.18 10.04 -19.70
N GLN A 57 27.47 9.37 -20.63
CA GLN A 57 27.28 7.91 -20.60
C GLN A 57 28.59 7.14 -20.70
N LEU A 58 29.53 7.61 -21.54
CA LEU A 58 30.86 7.00 -21.63
C LEU A 58 31.62 7.14 -20.31
N ILE A 59 31.53 8.30 -19.65
CA ILE A 59 32.14 8.54 -18.35
C ILE A 59 31.50 7.61 -17.30
N SER A 60 30.17 7.57 -17.21
CA SER A 60 29.44 6.67 -16.31
C SER A 60 29.85 5.21 -16.51
N LEU A 61 29.98 4.76 -17.77
CA LEU A 61 30.48 3.43 -18.11
C LEU A 61 31.91 3.20 -17.58
N LEU A 62 32.84 4.14 -17.78
CA LEU A 62 34.21 4.03 -17.25
C LEU A 62 34.23 3.95 -15.72
N LEU A 63 33.43 4.78 -15.04
CA LEU A 63 33.28 4.77 -13.58
C LEU A 63 32.67 3.45 -13.09
N GLY A 64 31.78 2.84 -13.89
CA GLY A 64 31.23 1.51 -13.65
C GLY A 64 32.29 0.43 -13.46
N TYR A 65 33.45 0.58 -14.11
CA TYR A 65 34.56 -0.35 -14.07
C TYR A 65 35.70 0.06 -13.12
N SER A 66 35.58 1.15 -12.37
CA SER A 66 36.67 1.68 -11.52
C SER A 66 37.14 0.73 -10.41
N LYS A 67 36.28 -0.20 -9.95
CA LYS A 67 36.66 -1.23 -8.97
C LYS A 67 37.41 -2.41 -9.59
N ARG A 68 37.23 -2.64 -10.90
CA ARG A 68 37.78 -3.79 -11.62
C ARG A 68 39.02 -3.41 -12.44
N LEU A 69 39.23 -2.12 -12.66
CA LEU A 69 40.31 -1.54 -13.46
C LEU A 69 40.98 -0.42 -12.66
N PRO A 70 42.29 -0.16 -12.86
CA PRO A 70 43.03 0.85 -12.10
C PRO A 70 42.65 2.29 -12.54
N ILE A 71 41.45 2.73 -12.18
CA ILE A 71 40.92 4.08 -12.40
C ILE A 71 40.97 4.87 -11.09
N ASP A 72 41.82 5.88 -11.05
CA ASP A 72 41.96 6.84 -9.96
C ASP A 72 41.25 8.14 -10.33
N LEU A 73 40.14 8.41 -9.65
CA LEU A 73 39.28 9.58 -9.85
C LEU A 73 39.89 10.89 -9.34
N ASN A 74 40.95 10.79 -8.53
CA ASN A 74 41.60 11.89 -7.84
C ASN A 74 42.93 12.29 -8.47
N LYS A 75 43.36 11.55 -9.50
CA LYS A 75 44.63 11.78 -10.18
C LYS A 75 44.64 13.12 -10.92
N LYS A 76 45.51 14.03 -10.48
CA LYS A 76 45.81 15.28 -11.18
C LYS A 76 46.47 15.00 -12.52
N HIS A 77 46.04 15.72 -13.54
CA HIS A 77 46.68 15.72 -14.84
C HIS A 77 47.97 16.55 -14.79
N LEU A 78 49.07 15.99 -15.32
CA LEU A 78 50.40 16.59 -15.23
C LEU A 78 50.54 17.91 -16.02
N GLY A 79 49.68 18.15 -17.01
CA GLY A 79 49.78 19.33 -17.86
C GLY A 79 49.12 20.59 -17.27
N ASP A 80 47.96 20.45 -16.62
CA ASP A 80 47.13 21.57 -16.14
C ASP A 80 46.76 21.45 -14.65
N GLY A 81 47.20 20.40 -13.96
CA GLY A 81 46.92 20.17 -12.54
C GLY A 81 45.46 19.83 -12.23
N MET A 82 44.63 19.59 -13.25
CA MET A 82 43.19 19.38 -13.11
C MET A 82 42.85 17.94 -12.72
N THR A 83 41.81 17.78 -11.91
CA THR A 83 41.18 16.48 -11.63
C THR A 83 39.93 16.31 -12.50
N PRO A 84 39.42 15.07 -12.70
CA PRO A 84 38.14 14.83 -13.37
C PRO A 84 36.99 15.71 -12.83
N ILE A 85 36.87 15.82 -11.50
CA ILE A 85 35.78 16.60 -10.87
C ILE A 85 35.96 18.11 -11.08
N ALA A 86 37.20 18.59 -11.19
CA ALA A 86 37.45 19.98 -11.52
C ALA A 86 36.99 20.29 -12.95
N TYR A 87 37.27 19.42 -13.93
CA TYR A 87 36.76 19.62 -15.30
C TYR A 87 35.23 19.76 -15.34
N ALA A 88 34.49 19.01 -14.51
CA ALA A 88 33.04 19.15 -14.41
C ALA A 88 32.62 20.58 -13.99
N ILE A 89 33.29 21.16 -12.99
CA ILE A 89 32.95 22.46 -12.43
C ILE A 89 33.34 23.60 -13.37
N PHE A 90 34.49 23.51 -14.04
CA PHE A 90 34.92 24.52 -15.01
C PHE A 90 34.15 24.45 -16.33
N ASN A 91 33.60 23.29 -16.69
CA ASN A 91 32.71 23.13 -17.84
C ASN A 91 31.25 23.44 -17.53
N ASP A 92 30.93 23.94 -16.32
CA ASP A 92 29.55 24.20 -15.87
C ASP A 92 28.62 22.97 -15.97
N HIS A 93 29.19 21.77 -15.81
CA HIS A 93 28.48 20.52 -15.99
C HIS A 93 28.08 19.91 -14.64
N PHE A 94 26.86 20.24 -14.22
CA PHE A 94 26.28 19.81 -12.94
C PHE A 94 26.24 18.28 -12.79
N ASP A 95 25.67 17.57 -13.78
CA ASP A 95 25.52 16.10 -13.70
C ASP A 95 26.85 15.37 -13.62
N LEU A 96 27.84 15.83 -14.38
CA LEU A 96 29.18 15.25 -14.35
C LEU A 96 29.84 15.44 -12.97
N TYR A 97 29.59 16.58 -12.30
CA TYR A 97 30.12 16.82 -10.96
C TYR A 97 29.55 15.81 -9.96
N TYR A 98 28.23 15.59 -9.95
CA TYR A 98 27.60 14.61 -9.07
C TYR A 98 28.00 13.18 -9.43
N LEU A 99 27.99 12.82 -10.72
CA LEU A 99 28.42 11.50 -11.18
C LEU A 99 29.83 11.14 -10.69
N LEU A 100 30.76 12.09 -10.76
CA LEU A 100 32.14 11.89 -10.27
C LEU A 100 32.21 11.85 -8.74
N LYS A 101 31.52 12.78 -8.06
CA LYS A 101 31.46 12.83 -6.60
C LYS A 101 30.90 11.54 -6.02
N GLU A 102 29.82 11.02 -6.59
CA GLU A 102 29.19 9.76 -6.21
C GLU A 102 30.06 8.55 -6.50
N ALA A 103 30.87 8.60 -7.57
CA ALA A 103 31.87 7.59 -7.86
C ALA A 103 33.08 7.61 -6.90
N GLY A 104 33.19 8.64 -6.03
CA GLY A 104 34.25 8.76 -5.01
C GLY A 104 35.36 9.76 -5.35
N ALA A 105 35.17 10.63 -6.35
CA ALA A 105 36.09 11.76 -6.54
C ALA A 105 35.98 12.73 -5.34
N ASN A 106 37.13 13.16 -4.85
CA ASN A 106 37.27 14.11 -3.76
C ASN A 106 37.27 15.55 -4.31
N PRO A 107 36.21 16.34 -4.07
CA PRO A 107 36.12 17.73 -4.54
C PRO A 107 37.00 18.70 -3.73
N ASP A 108 37.65 18.24 -2.65
CA ASP A 108 38.50 19.06 -1.79
C ASP A 108 39.98 19.05 -2.23
N ILE A 109 40.33 18.30 -3.30
CA ILE A 109 41.69 18.29 -3.85
C ILE A 109 41.97 19.62 -4.57
N PRO A 110 42.96 20.41 -4.12
CA PRO A 110 43.28 21.69 -4.77
C PRO A 110 43.79 21.48 -6.20
N VAL A 111 43.31 22.30 -7.13
CA VAL A 111 43.78 22.31 -8.54
C VAL A 111 44.68 23.51 -8.80
N ALA A 112 45.04 23.76 -10.06
CA ALA A 112 45.88 24.89 -10.45
C ALA A 112 45.38 26.21 -9.82
N GLY A 113 46.30 26.98 -9.25
CA GLY A 113 45.97 28.21 -8.52
C GLY A 113 45.45 28.01 -7.08
N ASN A 114 45.65 26.82 -6.48
CA ASN A 114 45.17 26.46 -5.13
C ASN A 114 43.64 26.58 -4.95
N GLN A 115 42.89 26.54 -6.05
CA GLN A 115 41.44 26.59 -6.00
C GLN A 115 40.88 25.23 -5.56
N ILE A 116 39.87 25.26 -4.69
CA ILE A 116 39.19 24.06 -4.20
C ILE A 116 37.91 23.87 -5.01
N PRO A 117 37.78 22.79 -5.82
CA PRO A 117 36.61 22.54 -6.66
C PRO A 117 35.28 22.66 -5.92
N ARG A 118 35.18 22.11 -4.70
CA ARG A 118 33.99 22.21 -3.84
C ARG A 118 33.54 23.65 -3.60
N GLN A 119 34.47 24.54 -3.24
CA GLN A 119 34.17 25.95 -2.94
C GLN A 119 33.65 26.68 -4.19
N ILE A 120 34.28 26.45 -5.35
CA ILE A 120 33.82 27.03 -6.62
C ILE A 120 32.39 26.56 -6.94
N PHE A 121 32.11 25.28 -6.75
CA PHE A 121 30.78 24.72 -6.99
C PHE A 121 29.74 25.30 -6.02
N GLU A 122 30.03 25.39 -4.74
CA GLU A 122 29.15 25.98 -3.71
C GLU A 122 28.87 27.47 -4.00
N ASP A 123 29.88 28.23 -4.40
CA ASP A 123 29.73 29.63 -4.82
C ASP A 123 28.83 29.78 -6.05
N LYS A 124 29.02 28.93 -7.07
CA LYS A 124 28.16 28.89 -8.27
C LYS A 124 26.73 28.54 -7.88
N LEU A 125 26.54 27.49 -7.09
CA LEU A 125 25.23 27.04 -6.61
C LEU A 125 24.50 28.15 -5.85
N GLN A 126 25.19 28.86 -4.95
CA GLN A 126 24.59 29.96 -4.18
C GLN A 126 24.19 31.13 -5.07
N LYS A 127 25.03 31.51 -6.04
CA LYS A 127 24.74 32.59 -7.01
C LYS A 127 23.56 32.23 -7.91
N SER A 128 23.55 31.02 -8.46
CA SER A 128 22.45 30.52 -9.28
C SER A 128 21.14 30.45 -8.50
N THR A 129 21.16 29.96 -7.25
CA THR A 129 19.96 29.88 -6.41
C THR A 129 19.36 31.27 -6.17
N LYS A 130 20.16 32.25 -5.72
CA LYS A 130 19.70 33.63 -5.51
C LYS A 130 19.11 34.26 -6.77
N LYS A 131 19.74 34.01 -7.92
CA LYS A 131 19.28 34.49 -9.22
C LYS A 131 17.92 33.91 -9.62
N LEU A 132 17.63 32.68 -9.19
CA LEU A 132 16.42 31.94 -9.56
C LEU A 132 15.28 32.09 -8.53
N ASP A 133 15.51 32.70 -7.36
CA ASP A 133 14.55 32.76 -6.25
C ASP A 133 13.15 33.26 -6.66
N ALA A 134 13.10 34.33 -7.48
CA ALA A 134 11.84 34.87 -7.98
C ALA A 134 11.11 33.89 -8.93
N ALA A 135 11.85 33.23 -9.83
CA ALA A 135 11.29 32.24 -10.77
C ALA A 135 10.75 30.99 -10.06
N LEU A 136 11.35 30.66 -8.90
CA LEU A 136 10.96 29.55 -8.04
C LEU A 136 9.78 29.87 -7.11
N HIS A 137 9.20 31.08 -7.16
CA HIS A 137 8.03 31.48 -6.36
C HIS A 137 8.15 31.13 -4.86
N LYS A 138 9.34 31.33 -4.26
CA LYS A 138 9.61 30.90 -2.87
C LYS A 138 8.64 31.47 -1.83
N ASP A 139 8.11 32.68 -2.05
CA ASP A 139 7.15 33.30 -1.14
C ASP A 139 5.84 32.50 -1.07
N VAL A 140 5.34 32.03 -2.21
CA VAL A 140 4.12 31.20 -2.30
C VAL A 140 4.36 29.83 -1.66
N LEU A 141 5.56 29.25 -1.87
CA LEU A 141 5.93 27.99 -1.20
C LEU A 141 5.93 28.15 0.32
N ASN A 142 6.49 29.25 0.84
CA ASN A 142 6.49 29.54 2.27
C ASN A 142 5.07 29.69 2.83
N GLU A 143 4.17 30.30 2.06
CA GLU A 143 2.75 30.39 2.42
C GLU A 143 2.08 29.01 2.47
N ILE A 144 2.35 28.13 1.49
CA ILE A 144 1.87 26.74 1.49
C ILE A 144 2.36 26.00 2.73
N ILE A 145 3.65 26.10 3.06
CA ILE A 145 4.25 25.46 4.25
C ILE A 145 3.56 25.96 5.52
N LYS A 146 3.35 27.28 5.62
CA LYS A 146 2.70 27.91 6.78
C LYS A 146 1.25 27.43 6.93
N LEU A 147 0.49 27.36 5.84
CA LEU A 147 -0.88 26.85 5.85
C LEU A 147 -0.93 25.37 6.25
N TYR A 148 -0.03 24.56 5.72
CA TYR A 148 0.07 23.13 6.06
C TYR A 148 0.36 22.89 7.55
N GLN A 149 1.16 23.76 8.17
CA GLN A 149 1.51 23.69 9.59
C GLN A 149 0.42 24.25 10.52
N ASP A 150 -0.61 24.92 9.99
CA ASP A 150 -1.70 25.48 10.78
C ASP A 150 -2.67 24.39 11.23
N SER A 151 -2.43 23.84 12.42
CA SER A 151 -3.27 22.80 13.03
C SER A 151 -4.71 23.28 13.33
N THR A 152 -4.99 24.58 13.30
CA THR A 152 -6.34 25.11 13.49
C THR A 152 -7.21 24.96 12.23
N ARG A 153 -6.58 24.85 11.06
CA ARG A 153 -7.24 24.68 9.76
C ARG A 153 -7.04 23.29 9.17
N LEU A 154 -5.87 22.71 9.36
CA LEU A 154 -5.49 21.40 8.82
C LEU A 154 -5.00 20.46 9.94
N PRO A 155 -5.86 20.13 10.94
CA PRO A 155 -5.48 19.17 11.95
C PRO A 155 -5.24 17.78 11.34
N THR A 156 -4.31 17.04 11.94
CA THR A 156 -4.08 15.63 11.61
C THR A 156 -5.26 14.79 12.07
N LYS A 157 -5.56 13.71 11.34
CA LYS A 157 -6.67 12.82 11.70
C LYS A 157 -6.46 12.18 13.08
N GLU A 158 -5.21 11.91 13.47
CA GLU A 158 -4.85 11.32 14.77
C GLU A 158 -5.04 12.29 15.94
N SER A 159 -4.99 13.61 15.69
CA SER A 159 -5.22 14.63 16.72
C SER A 159 -6.69 14.80 17.10
N GLN A 160 -7.62 14.20 16.35
CA GLN A 160 -9.05 14.36 16.54
C GLN A 160 -9.65 13.11 17.18
N ALA A 161 -10.28 13.27 18.36
CA ALA A 161 -10.83 12.16 19.13
C ALA A 161 -12.02 11.48 18.43
N HIS A 162 -12.77 12.21 17.60
CA HIS A 162 -13.99 11.73 16.95
C HIS A 162 -14.04 12.05 15.44
N GLY A 163 -14.45 11.05 14.64
CA GLY A 163 -14.50 11.17 13.17
C GLY A 163 -15.47 12.24 12.64
N GLY A 164 -16.50 12.61 13.41
CA GLY A 164 -17.44 13.68 13.07
C GLY A 164 -16.84 15.09 13.23
N GLU A 165 -15.89 15.28 14.14
CA GLU A 165 -15.17 16.55 14.28
C GLU A 165 -14.18 16.76 13.14
N ASN A 166 -13.55 15.67 12.68
CA ASN A 166 -12.62 15.70 11.57
C ASN A 166 -13.24 16.19 10.24
N ALA A 167 -14.55 15.96 10.04
CA ALA A 167 -15.26 16.36 8.82
C ALA A 167 -15.40 17.88 8.67
N LYS A 168 -15.38 18.64 9.77
CA LYS A 168 -15.48 20.12 9.76
C LYS A 168 -14.32 20.78 9.00
N TYR A 169 -13.20 20.08 8.87
CA TYR A 169 -11.98 20.58 8.25
C TYR A 169 -11.85 20.20 6.77
N ASP A 170 -12.73 19.35 6.22
CA ASP A 170 -12.58 18.84 4.86
C ASP A 170 -12.68 19.97 3.79
N ALA A 171 -13.46 21.02 4.05
CA ALA A 171 -13.49 22.20 3.17
C ALA A 171 -12.13 22.93 3.13
N PHE A 172 -11.51 23.19 4.29
CA PHE A 172 -10.18 23.80 4.35
C PHE A 172 -9.11 22.93 3.69
N ARG A 173 -9.22 21.59 3.82
CA ARG A 173 -8.33 20.63 3.15
C ARG A 173 -8.44 20.71 1.63
N LEU A 174 -9.65 20.81 1.08
CA LEU A 174 -9.85 20.99 -0.37
C LEU A 174 -9.26 22.32 -0.86
N GLU A 175 -9.51 23.42 -0.14
CA GLU A 175 -8.97 24.74 -0.47
C GLU A 175 -7.43 24.74 -0.48
N PHE A 176 -6.81 24.13 0.53
CA PHE A 176 -5.35 23.93 0.57
C PHE A 176 -4.85 23.13 -0.64
N MET A 177 -5.47 21.99 -0.97
CA MET A 177 -5.02 21.15 -2.08
C MET A 177 -5.15 21.88 -3.44
N ILE A 178 -6.21 22.65 -3.65
CA ILE A 178 -6.39 23.47 -4.85
C ILE A 178 -5.29 24.53 -4.95
N PHE A 179 -5.01 25.23 -3.85
CA PHE A 179 -3.94 26.25 -3.80
C PHE A 179 -2.56 25.66 -4.09
N ALA A 180 -2.22 24.57 -3.41
CA ALA A 180 -0.95 23.86 -3.58
C ALA A 180 -0.76 23.33 -5.01
N ILE A 181 -1.78 22.70 -5.60
CA ILE A 181 -1.69 22.20 -6.99
C ILE A 181 -1.59 23.37 -7.98
N THR A 182 -2.29 24.47 -7.74
CA THR A 182 -2.20 25.66 -8.60
C THR A 182 -0.80 26.24 -8.63
N HIS A 183 -0.13 26.30 -7.47
CA HIS A 183 1.27 26.71 -7.38
C HIS A 183 2.18 25.82 -8.24
N LEU A 184 2.03 24.48 -8.17
CA LEU A 184 2.85 23.56 -8.97
C LEU A 184 2.62 23.69 -10.48
N ILE A 185 1.37 23.86 -10.91
CA ILE A 185 1.05 24.11 -12.32
C ILE A 185 1.71 25.42 -12.79
N ASN A 186 1.69 26.46 -11.97
CA ASN A 186 2.31 27.75 -12.30
C ASN A 186 3.85 27.68 -12.31
N LEU A 187 4.45 26.96 -11.36
CA LEU A 187 5.89 26.74 -11.28
C LEU A 187 6.43 26.10 -12.58
N TYR A 188 5.75 25.07 -13.10
CA TYR A 188 6.15 24.39 -14.33
C TYR A 188 5.73 25.12 -15.61
N ARG A 189 4.76 26.04 -15.56
CA ARG A 189 4.52 26.97 -16.68
C ARG A 189 5.71 27.92 -16.87
N ASN A 190 6.32 28.37 -15.78
CA ASN A 190 7.50 29.24 -15.80
C ASN A 190 8.78 28.54 -16.29
N GLU A 191 8.84 27.22 -16.33
CA GLU A 191 9.98 26.49 -16.91
C GLU A 191 10.14 26.85 -18.41
N SER A 192 9.03 26.96 -19.15
CA SER A 192 9.03 27.46 -20.53
C SER A 192 9.41 28.95 -20.63
N VAL A 193 9.17 29.72 -19.56
CA VAL A 193 9.60 31.11 -19.44
C VAL A 193 11.11 31.19 -19.16
N LEU A 194 11.73 30.19 -18.54
CA LEU A 194 13.20 30.10 -18.39
C LEU A 194 13.95 29.76 -19.67
N GLU A 195 13.30 29.02 -20.59
CA GLU A 195 13.79 28.89 -21.96
C GLU A 195 13.80 30.25 -22.69
N GLN A 196 12.94 31.18 -22.26
CA GLN A 196 12.78 32.54 -22.79
C GLN A 196 13.47 33.64 -21.96
N LEU A 197 13.93 33.34 -20.74
CA LEU A 197 14.57 34.30 -19.85
C LEU A 197 15.97 34.63 -20.35
N SER A 198 16.06 35.86 -20.88
CA SER A 198 17.16 36.83 -20.86
C SER A 198 18.58 36.37 -21.25
N PRO A 199 19.33 37.19 -22.01
CA PRO A 199 20.77 36.96 -22.16
C PRO A 199 21.44 36.94 -20.78
N GLY A 200 21.97 35.78 -20.36
CA GLY A 200 22.69 35.62 -19.10
C GLY A 200 22.37 34.38 -18.25
N VAL A 201 21.34 33.57 -18.58
CA VAL A 201 21.09 32.28 -17.89
C VAL A 201 22.03 31.19 -18.42
N THR A 202 22.88 30.64 -17.57
CA THR A 202 23.83 29.57 -17.93
C THR A 202 23.15 28.19 -17.97
N TYR A 203 23.79 27.19 -18.56
CA TYR A 203 23.31 25.80 -18.47
C TYR A 203 23.22 25.34 -17.01
N PHE A 204 24.24 25.67 -16.21
CA PHE A 204 24.25 25.39 -14.79
C PHE A 204 23.02 25.97 -14.08
N ASP A 205 22.65 27.23 -14.35
CA ASP A 205 21.42 27.84 -13.81
C ASP A 205 20.16 27.03 -14.17
N ARG A 206 20.07 26.52 -15.40
CA ARG A 206 18.90 25.74 -15.86
C ARG A 206 18.79 24.42 -15.12
N GLU A 207 19.89 23.71 -14.91
CA GLU A 207 19.87 22.45 -14.15
C GLU A 207 19.56 22.69 -12.67
N ILE A 208 20.12 23.75 -12.07
CA ILE A 208 19.72 24.15 -10.70
C ILE A 208 18.23 24.42 -10.63
N PHE A 209 17.68 25.16 -11.60
CA PHE A 209 16.24 25.45 -11.62
C PHE A 209 15.40 24.17 -11.69
N LYS A 210 15.70 23.26 -12.64
CA LYS A 210 14.98 21.99 -12.79
C LYS A 210 14.98 21.19 -11.49
N LEU A 211 16.14 21.03 -10.86
CA LEU A 211 16.28 20.29 -9.61
C LEU A 211 15.51 20.94 -8.47
N GLN A 212 15.54 22.27 -8.36
CA GLN A 212 14.76 23.00 -7.36
C GLN A 212 13.25 22.85 -7.62
N CYS A 213 12.80 22.88 -8.87
CA CYS A 213 11.41 22.64 -9.24
C CYS A 213 10.94 21.23 -8.89
N ILE A 214 11.77 20.22 -9.14
CA ILE A 214 11.47 18.84 -8.77
C ILE A 214 11.41 18.71 -7.25
N TYR A 215 12.37 19.27 -6.51
CA TYR A 215 12.40 19.23 -5.05
C TYR A 215 11.16 19.89 -4.44
N GLN A 216 10.82 21.11 -4.89
CA GLN A 216 9.61 21.82 -4.44
C GLN A 216 8.34 21.04 -4.81
N ALA A 217 8.26 20.48 -6.01
CA ALA A 217 7.12 19.66 -6.42
C ALA A 217 6.94 18.44 -5.53
N ARG A 218 8.02 17.71 -5.22
CA ARG A 218 7.97 16.55 -4.31
C ARG A 218 7.49 16.96 -2.91
N GLN A 219 8.02 18.06 -2.37
CA GLN A 219 7.61 18.58 -1.05
C GLN A 219 6.12 18.95 -1.01
N VAL A 220 5.64 19.71 -1.99
CA VAL A 220 4.24 20.15 -2.05
C VAL A 220 3.31 18.98 -2.32
N LEU A 221 3.68 18.04 -3.21
CA LEU A 221 2.88 16.85 -3.47
C LEU A 221 2.81 15.92 -2.26
N GLU A 222 3.89 15.78 -1.47
CA GLU A 222 3.85 15.07 -0.19
C GLU A 222 2.81 15.70 0.75
N MET A 223 2.80 17.03 0.88
CA MET A 223 1.82 17.75 1.70
C MET A 223 0.38 17.56 1.18
N VAL A 224 0.17 17.60 -0.14
CA VAL A 224 -1.14 17.31 -0.75
C VAL A 224 -1.59 15.90 -0.40
N CYS A 225 -0.73 14.89 -0.55
CA CYS A 225 -1.06 13.50 -0.26
C CYS A 225 -1.29 13.25 1.24
N ALA A 226 -0.55 13.92 2.12
CA ALA A 226 -0.79 13.90 3.56
C ALA A 226 -2.12 14.57 3.92
N THR A 227 -2.49 15.67 3.26
CA THR A 227 -3.80 16.30 3.42
C THR A 227 -4.93 15.39 2.94
N ILE A 228 -4.74 14.66 1.83
CA ILE A 228 -5.66 13.61 1.39
C ILE A 228 -5.81 12.58 2.50
N HIS A 229 -4.72 12.07 3.08
CA HIS A 229 -4.74 11.11 4.20
C HIS A 229 -5.62 11.57 5.37
N ASN A 230 -5.60 12.87 5.66
CA ASN A 230 -6.35 13.47 6.75
C ASN A 230 -7.84 13.71 6.46
N LEU A 231 -8.32 13.59 5.21
CA LEU A 231 -9.75 13.69 4.88
C LEU A 231 -10.60 12.73 5.73
N SER A 232 -11.79 13.17 6.13
CA SER A 232 -12.68 12.35 6.94
C SER A 232 -13.12 11.07 6.24
N GLY A 233 -13.41 10.03 7.03
CA GLY A 233 -13.90 8.76 6.49
C GLY A 233 -15.25 8.91 5.77
N ALA A 234 -16.12 9.79 6.29
CA ALA A 234 -17.42 10.11 5.67
C ALA A 234 -17.22 10.71 4.27
N PHE A 235 -16.38 11.74 4.16
CA PHE A 235 -16.04 12.38 2.89
C PHE A 235 -15.47 11.40 1.87
N ARG A 236 -14.47 10.60 2.29
CA ARG A 236 -13.83 9.60 1.41
C ARG A 236 -14.82 8.59 0.87
N ASN A 237 -15.74 8.11 1.72
CA ASN A 237 -16.75 7.13 1.34
C ASN A 237 -17.76 7.73 0.35
N GLU A 238 -18.26 8.94 0.63
CA GLU A 238 -19.23 9.65 -0.21
C GLU A 238 -18.70 9.88 -1.62
N TYR A 239 -17.44 10.31 -1.75
CA TYR A 239 -16.86 10.71 -3.04
C TYR A 239 -15.98 9.64 -3.69
N SER A 240 -15.86 8.45 -3.12
CA SER A 240 -15.06 7.33 -3.67
C SER A 240 -15.40 7.00 -5.13
N LYS A 241 -16.69 7.11 -5.50
CA LYS A 241 -17.20 6.84 -6.85
C LYS A 241 -16.53 7.67 -7.96
N HIS A 242 -16.05 8.88 -7.64
CA HIS A 242 -15.39 9.76 -8.63
C HIS A 242 -13.96 9.29 -8.99
N LEU A 243 -13.39 8.35 -8.22
CA LEU A 243 -12.07 7.76 -8.47
C LEU A 243 -12.13 6.36 -9.11
N LEU A 244 -13.23 5.62 -8.89
CA LEU A 244 -13.36 4.20 -9.27
C LEU A 244 -13.28 3.94 -10.78
N SER A 245 -13.74 4.90 -11.60
CA SER A 245 -13.80 4.75 -13.07
C SER A 245 -12.42 4.59 -13.73
N ALA A 246 -11.32 4.88 -13.03
CA ALA A 246 -9.96 4.71 -13.51
C ALA A 246 -9.10 3.71 -12.71
N SER A 247 -9.73 2.85 -11.90
CA SER A 247 -9.03 1.99 -10.90
C SER A 247 -8.09 2.79 -9.99
N LEU A 248 -8.46 4.03 -9.68
CA LEU A 248 -7.79 4.88 -8.70
C LEU A 248 -8.56 4.83 -7.38
N THR A 249 -7.84 4.94 -6.28
CA THR A 249 -8.43 5.05 -4.94
C THR A 249 -7.73 6.15 -4.16
N TRP A 250 -8.35 6.62 -3.07
CA TRP A 250 -7.68 7.52 -2.12
C TRP A 250 -6.34 6.97 -1.65
N VAL A 251 -6.29 5.65 -1.43
CA VAL A 251 -5.08 4.92 -1.03
C VAL A 251 -3.98 4.99 -2.09
N THR A 252 -4.32 5.04 -3.38
CA THR A 252 -3.34 5.21 -4.47
C THR A 252 -2.64 6.58 -4.37
N LEU A 253 -3.36 7.63 -4.01
CA LEU A 253 -2.80 8.97 -3.82
C LEU A 253 -1.95 9.06 -2.54
N GLU A 254 -2.36 8.38 -1.48
CA GLU A 254 -1.53 8.26 -0.26
C GLU A 254 -0.20 7.56 -0.56
N GLN A 255 -0.24 6.46 -1.31
CA GLN A 255 0.97 5.73 -1.70
C GLN A 255 1.87 6.54 -2.59
N PHE A 256 1.31 7.26 -3.56
CA PHE A 256 2.06 8.18 -4.38
C PHE A 256 2.86 9.16 -3.50
N GLY A 257 2.21 9.78 -2.51
CA GLY A 257 2.86 10.67 -1.55
C GLY A 257 4.04 10.06 -0.79
N GLY A 258 3.89 8.83 -0.29
CA GLY A 258 4.98 8.11 0.38
C GLY A 258 6.15 7.81 -0.56
N LEU A 259 5.85 7.39 -1.79
CA LEU A 259 6.83 7.00 -2.80
C LEU A 259 7.66 8.17 -3.35
N ILE A 260 7.05 9.35 -3.51
CA ILE A 260 7.76 10.53 -4.03
C ILE A 260 8.47 11.32 -2.94
N LYS A 261 8.28 10.98 -1.66
CA LYS A 261 8.96 11.68 -0.57
C LYS A 261 10.47 11.63 -0.78
N TYR A 262 11.11 12.78 -0.78
CA TYR A 262 12.56 12.85 -0.90
C TYR A 262 13.19 12.37 0.40
N ASP A 263 13.98 11.30 0.34
CA ASP A 263 14.69 10.74 1.49
C ASP A 263 16.19 10.86 1.26
N LEU A 264 16.85 11.72 2.04
CA LEU A 264 18.30 11.92 1.99
C LEU A 264 19.08 10.71 2.54
N ARG A 265 18.40 9.77 3.22
CA ARG A 265 19.05 8.61 3.81
C ARG A 265 19.37 7.57 2.74
N LYS A 266 20.53 6.93 2.87
CA LYS A 266 20.91 5.81 2.01
C LYS A 266 19.99 4.63 2.32
N LYS A 267 19.05 4.34 1.42
CA LYS A 267 18.34 3.06 1.42
C LYS A 267 19.32 2.00 0.91
N ALA A 268 19.26 0.79 1.44
CA ALA A 268 19.85 -0.39 0.85
C ALA A 268 18.73 -1.40 0.69
N TYR A 269 18.79 -2.19 -0.36
CA TYR A 269 17.88 -3.31 -0.51
C TYR A 269 18.71 -4.57 -0.30
N TYR A 270 18.13 -5.60 0.29
CA TYR A 270 18.82 -6.87 0.43
C TYR A 270 18.16 -7.88 -0.48
N PHE A 271 18.98 -8.57 -1.28
CA PHE A 271 18.53 -9.66 -2.12
C PHE A 271 19.40 -10.87 -1.80
N PRO A 272 18.90 -11.76 -0.93
CA PRO A 272 19.63 -12.96 -0.59
C PRO A 272 19.76 -13.83 -1.83
N VAL A 273 20.95 -14.37 -2.06
CA VAL A 273 21.13 -15.48 -3.00
C VAL A 273 21.37 -16.71 -2.14
N ALA A 274 20.31 -17.50 -1.98
CA ALA A 274 20.40 -18.69 -1.17
C ALA A 274 21.20 -19.80 -1.84
N LEU A 275 21.90 -20.61 -1.04
CA LEU A 275 22.41 -21.90 -1.50
C LEU A 275 21.21 -22.81 -1.77
N VAL A 276 21.09 -23.22 -3.02
CA VAL A 276 20.07 -24.17 -3.45
C VAL A 276 20.67 -25.56 -3.39
N SER A 277 19.98 -26.50 -2.73
CA SER A 277 20.42 -27.89 -2.56
C SER A 277 20.50 -28.66 -3.88
N ASP A 278 19.70 -28.23 -4.86
CA ASP A 278 19.54 -28.88 -6.16
C ASP A 278 20.41 -28.19 -7.22
N MET A 279 21.32 -28.94 -7.83
CA MET A 279 22.24 -28.46 -8.87
C MET A 279 21.53 -27.97 -10.13
N ASP A 280 20.35 -28.51 -10.47
CA ASP A 280 19.57 -28.06 -11.63
C ASP A 280 18.86 -26.74 -11.31
N GLN A 281 18.40 -26.56 -10.07
CA GLN A 281 17.88 -25.27 -9.62
C GLN A 281 18.99 -24.22 -9.50
N LEU A 282 20.20 -24.59 -9.10
CA LEU A 282 21.36 -23.69 -9.08
C LEU A 282 21.72 -23.23 -10.50
N LYS A 283 21.75 -24.14 -11.47
CA LYS A 283 21.95 -23.81 -12.89
C LYS A 283 20.84 -22.89 -13.41
N ASN A 284 19.58 -23.16 -13.07
CA ASN A 284 18.46 -22.29 -13.45
C ASN A 284 18.57 -20.90 -12.79
N LEU A 285 18.92 -20.82 -11.51
CA LEU A 285 19.14 -19.56 -10.82
C LEU A 285 20.27 -18.75 -11.46
N SER A 286 21.34 -19.43 -11.89
CA SER A 286 22.47 -18.77 -12.55
C SER A 286 22.09 -18.05 -13.85
N GLN A 287 21.07 -18.55 -14.55
CA GLN A 287 20.52 -17.90 -15.76
C GLN A 287 19.75 -16.62 -15.43
N HIS A 288 19.29 -16.45 -14.19
CA HIS A 288 18.52 -15.28 -13.75
C HIS A 288 19.38 -14.17 -13.15
N PHE A 289 20.66 -14.41 -12.83
CA PHE A 289 21.51 -13.40 -12.17
C PHE A 289 21.62 -12.08 -12.91
N GLU A 290 21.72 -12.10 -14.24
CA GLU A 290 21.77 -10.86 -15.01
C GLU A 290 20.50 -10.02 -14.88
N HIS A 291 19.34 -10.68 -14.85
CA HIS A 291 18.05 -10.00 -14.65
C HIS A 291 17.93 -9.43 -13.24
N ILE A 292 18.40 -10.19 -12.23
CA ILE A 292 18.49 -9.70 -10.85
C ILE A 292 19.38 -8.47 -10.78
N HIS A 293 20.58 -8.50 -11.39
CA HIS A 293 21.49 -7.35 -11.41
C HIS A 293 20.90 -6.10 -12.06
N ARG A 294 20.13 -6.25 -13.14
CA ARG A 294 19.46 -5.10 -13.79
C ARG A 294 18.28 -4.60 -12.97
N PHE A 295 17.50 -5.48 -12.36
CA PHE A 295 16.45 -5.12 -11.42
C PHE A 295 17.02 -4.38 -10.20
N ILE A 296 18.17 -4.82 -9.69
CA ILE A 296 18.93 -4.13 -8.65
C ILE A 296 19.28 -2.71 -9.09
N GLN A 297 19.87 -2.57 -10.27
CA GLN A 297 20.30 -1.28 -10.80
C GLN A 297 19.10 -0.33 -10.99
N GLU A 298 17.99 -0.84 -11.52
CA GLU A 298 16.74 -0.09 -11.66
C GLU A 298 16.23 0.46 -10.32
N ASN A 299 16.27 -0.36 -9.26
CA ASN A 299 15.86 0.06 -7.93
C ASN A 299 16.89 0.96 -7.24
N ALA A 300 18.17 0.90 -7.62
CA ALA A 300 19.18 1.86 -7.17
C ALA A 300 18.91 3.26 -7.74
N ASP A 301 18.45 3.31 -9.00
CA ASP A 301 18.16 4.53 -9.74
C ASP A 301 16.68 4.99 -9.57
N PHE A 302 15.97 4.49 -8.55
CA PHE A 302 14.54 4.78 -8.38
C PHE A 302 14.26 6.28 -8.16
N GLU A 303 15.12 6.98 -7.43
CA GLU A 303 15.00 8.43 -7.20
C GLU A 303 15.08 9.18 -8.54
N LEU A 304 16.00 8.78 -9.42
CA LEU A 304 16.14 9.36 -10.76
C LEU A 304 14.90 9.07 -11.61
N ILE A 305 14.32 7.87 -11.51
CA ILE A 305 13.06 7.54 -12.20
C ILE A 305 11.90 8.42 -11.68
N VAL A 306 11.85 8.70 -10.38
CA VAL A 306 10.87 9.63 -9.79
C VAL A 306 11.09 11.04 -10.33
N GLU A 307 12.33 11.54 -10.35
CA GLU A 307 12.68 12.86 -10.87
C GLU A 307 12.24 13.04 -12.32
N GLU A 308 12.41 12.03 -13.17
CA GLU A 308 11.91 12.03 -14.56
C GLU A 308 10.37 12.02 -14.63
N ALA A 309 9.69 11.38 -13.68
CA ALA A 309 8.24 11.25 -13.69
C ALA A 309 7.50 12.52 -13.21
N ILE A 310 8.08 13.29 -12.27
CA ILE A 310 7.43 14.45 -11.66
C ILE A 310 6.95 15.50 -12.68
N PRO A 311 7.75 15.92 -13.67
CA PRO A 311 7.29 16.87 -14.70
C PRO A 311 6.05 16.39 -15.45
N HIS A 312 5.97 15.08 -15.75
CA HIS A 312 4.83 14.48 -16.42
C HIS A 312 3.59 14.46 -15.53
N VAL A 313 3.76 14.17 -14.24
CA VAL A 313 2.67 14.26 -13.24
C VAL A 313 2.12 15.68 -13.16
N VAL A 314 2.99 16.68 -13.03
CA VAL A 314 2.59 18.09 -12.91
C VAL A 314 1.85 18.57 -14.16
N ARG A 315 2.36 18.25 -15.36
CA ARG A 315 1.79 18.73 -16.62
C ARG A 315 0.50 18.00 -17.02
N ASN A 316 0.41 16.69 -16.79
CA ASN A 316 -0.66 15.87 -17.36
C ASN A 316 -1.73 15.45 -16.34
N ASP A 317 -1.36 15.18 -15.09
CA ASP A 317 -2.26 14.60 -14.09
C ASP A 317 -2.84 15.65 -13.13
N LEU A 318 -2.01 16.60 -12.67
CA LEU A 318 -2.44 17.62 -11.71
C LEU A 318 -3.57 18.55 -12.19
N PRO A 319 -3.66 18.95 -13.47
CA PRO A 319 -4.81 19.73 -13.93
C PRO A 319 -6.14 19.00 -13.74
N SER A 320 -6.16 17.69 -13.98
CA SER A 320 -7.35 16.85 -13.78
C SER A 320 -7.67 16.68 -12.30
N LEU A 321 -6.65 16.48 -11.46
CA LEU A 321 -6.80 16.38 -10.00
C LEU A 321 -7.31 17.69 -9.39
N LYS A 322 -6.82 18.84 -9.85
CA LYS A 322 -7.31 20.16 -9.44
C LYS A 322 -8.79 20.32 -9.74
N ARG A 323 -9.23 19.99 -10.97
CA ARG A 323 -10.64 20.08 -11.37
C ARG A 323 -11.53 19.20 -10.49
N LEU A 324 -11.06 18.00 -10.11
CA LEU A 324 -11.77 17.16 -9.16
C LEU A 324 -11.96 17.88 -7.83
N PHE A 325 -10.89 18.42 -7.23
CA PHE A 325 -11.01 19.10 -5.93
C PHE A 325 -11.86 20.36 -5.99
N GLU A 326 -11.80 21.13 -7.08
CA GLU A 326 -12.69 22.27 -7.31
C GLU A 326 -14.15 21.84 -7.37
N HIS A 327 -14.44 20.74 -8.09
CA HIS A 327 -15.77 20.17 -8.16
C HIS A 327 -16.27 19.65 -6.80
N LEU A 328 -15.43 18.92 -6.05
CA LEU A 328 -15.78 18.45 -4.71
C LEU A 328 -16.03 19.62 -3.75
N ALA A 329 -15.22 20.69 -3.83
CA ALA A 329 -15.41 21.90 -3.03
C ALA A 329 -16.71 22.63 -3.39
N ALA A 330 -17.09 22.62 -4.67
CA ALA A 330 -18.37 23.15 -5.12
C ALA A 330 -19.55 22.31 -4.60
N LEU A 331 -19.49 20.98 -4.70
CA LEU A 331 -20.53 20.08 -4.17
C LEU A 331 -20.77 20.25 -2.67
N MET A 332 -19.72 20.53 -1.90
CA MET A 332 -19.86 20.84 -0.47
C MET A 332 -20.60 22.16 -0.21
N LYS A 333 -20.62 23.09 -1.18
CA LYS A 333 -21.26 24.40 -1.09
C LYS A 333 -22.64 24.43 -1.77
N THR A 334 -22.87 23.62 -2.80
CA THR A 334 -24.09 23.61 -3.61
C THR A 334 -24.59 22.18 -3.83
N SER A 335 -25.87 21.92 -3.54
CA SER A 335 -26.48 20.58 -3.64
C SER A 335 -26.78 20.10 -5.07
N PHE A 336 -26.08 20.60 -6.09
CA PHE A 336 -26.38 20.29 -7.49
C PHE A 336 -25.46 19.22 -8.07
N PRO A 337 -26.02 18.16 -8.69
CA PRO A 337 -25.22 17.11 -9.31
C PRO A 337 -24.77 17.56 -10.71
N ASP A 338 -23.49 17.91 -10.85
CA ASP A 338 -22.82 17.92 -12.16
C ASP A 338 -22.09 16.59 -12.36
N GLU A 339 -22.23 15.99 -13.53
CA GLU A 339 -21.48 14.78 -13.90
C GLU A 339 -20.02 15.13 -14.20
N LEU A 340 -19.10 14.74 -13.31
CA LEU A 340 -17.67 14.82 -13.56
C LEU A 340 -17.22 13.71 -14.52
N ALA A 341 -16.48 14.07 -15.56
CA ALA A 341 -15.80 13.09 -16.41
C ALA A 341 -14.89 12.15 -15.58
N PRO A 342 -14.72 10.87 -15.99
CA PRO A 342 -13.82 9.94 -15.32
C PRO A 342 -12.40 10.50 -15.14
N LEU A 343 -11.94 10.60 -13.89
CA LEU A 343 -10.60 11.09 -13.59
C LEU A 343 -9.54 10.11 -14.09
N GLN A 344 -8.67 10.53 -14.99
CA GLN A 344 -7.50 9.75 -15.41
C GLN A 344 -6.21 10.39 -14.91
N LEU A 345 -5.50 9.69 -14.02
CA LEU A 345 -4.17 10.08 -13.52
C LEU A 345 -3.16 9.04 -13.98
N LYS A 346 -2.79 9.11 -15.26
CA LYS A 346 -2.00 8.06 -15.92
C LYS A 346 -0.59 7.94 -15.34
N ASN A 347 0.05 9.08 -15.09
CA ASN A 347 1.45 9.14 -14.66
C ASN A 347 1.57 8.74 -13.19
N ILE A 348 0.68 9.26 -12.34
CA ILE A 348 0.57 8.87 -10.93
C ILE A 348 0.32 7.37 -10.82
N LYS A 349 -0.62 6.83 -11.61
CA LYS A 349 -0.95 5.39 -11.58
C LYS A 349 0.23 4.53 -12.04
N ALA A 350 0.87 4.89 -13.16
CA ALA A 350 2.00 4.15 -13.70
C ALA A 350 3.20 4.15 -12.73
N LEU A 351 3.58 5.32 -12.22
CA LEU A 351 4.68 5.45 -11.26
C LEU A 351 4.39 4.68 -9.96
N THR A 352 3.19 4.88 -9.38
CA THR A 352 2.80 4.23 -8.12
C THR A 352 2.77 2.72 -8.29
N SER A 353 2.17 2.20 -9.36
CA SER A 353 2.08 0.75 -9.60
C SER A 353 3.45 0.15 -9.84
N HIS A 354 4.29 0.81 -10.65
CA HIS A 354 5.63 0.34 -10.97
C HIS A 354 6.55 0.24 -9.75
N LEU A 355 6.66 1.34 -8.98
CA LEU A 355 7.51 1.37 -7.80
C LEU A 355 7.00 0.39 -6.75
N ARG A 356 5.68 0.33 -6.55
CA ARG A 356 5.08 -0.61 -5.61
C ARG A 356 5.32 -2.06 -6.00
N ASP A 357 5.16 -2.41 -7.27
CA ASP A 357 5.46 -3.74 -7.78
C ASP A 357 6.91 -4.15 -7.49
N ASN A 358 7.87 -3.24 -7.73
CA ASN A 358 9.27 -3.50 -7.44
C ASN A 358 9.50 -3.71 -5.94
N PHE A 359 8.91 -2.85 -5.11
CA PHE A 359 9.03 -2.92 -3.66
C PHE A 359 8.37 -4.16 -3.06
N THR A 360 7.19 -4.52 -3.54
CA THR A 360 6.48 -5.73 -3.12
C THR A 360 7.25 -6.97 -3.54
N LEU A 361 7.88 -7.00 -4.72
CA LEU A 361 8.79 -8.09 -5.11
C LEU A 361 9.99 -8.20 -4.17
N ILE A 362 10.65 -7.09 -3.85
CA ILE A 362 11.77 -7.09 -2.89
C ILE A 362 11.32 -7.57 -1.50
N SER A 363 10.17 -7.08 -1.03
CA SER A 363 9.57 -7.46 0.25
C SER A 363 9.25 -8.95 0.29
N LEU A 364 8.56 -9.47 -0.73
CA LEU A 364 8.23 -10.90 -0.87
C LEU A 364 9.48 -11.78 -0.89
N ILE A 365 10.53 -11.39 -1.62
CA ILE A 365 11.79 -12.13 -1.69
C ILE A 365 12.45 -12.22 -0.31
N ASN A 366 12.43 -11.14 0.47
CA ASN A 366 12.94 -11.12 1.83
C ASN A 366 12.05 -11.90 2.81
N LEU A 367 10.73 -11.81 2.66
CA LEU A 367 9.74 -12.60 3.40
C LEU A 367 9.90 -14.11 3.15
N MET A 368 10.18 -14.53 1.92
CA MET A 368 10.39 -15.96 1.64
C MET A 368 11.74 -16.46 2.16
N ASN A 369 12.76 -15.61 2.19
CA ASN A 369 14.12 -16.02 2.52
C ASN A 369 14.50 -15.85 4.02
N TYR A 370 13.63 -15.26 4.84
CA TYR A 370 13.90 -15.00 6.27
C TYR A 370 15.02 -13.99 6.55
N SER A 371 15.31 -13.11 5.59
CA SER A 371 16.42 -12.15 5.65
C SER A 371 16.04 -10.73 6.07
N GLU A 372 14.80 -10.51 6.48
CA GLU A 372 14.35 -9.18 6.90
C GLU A 372 15.12 -8.71 8.13
N ASN A 373 15.82 -7.58 7.98
CA ASN A 373 16.64 -6.94 9.01
C ASN A 373 17.91 -7.71 9.42
N GLU A 374 18.41 -8.62 8.57
CA GLU A 374 19.79 -9.09 8.74
C GLU A 374 20.76 -7.90 8.61
N PRO A 375 21.70 -7.74 9.56
CA PRO A 375 22.62 -6.61 9.54
C PRO A 375 23.55 -6.72 8.32
N VAL A 376 23.39 -5.82 7.36
CA VAL A 376 24.33 -5.70 6.25
C VAL A 376 25.57 -4.98 6.76
N SER A 377 26.72 -5.64 6.71
CA SER A 377 27.98 -5.02 7.16
C SER A 377 28.25 -3.74 6.37
N ILE A 378 28.49 -2.64 7.09
CA ILE A 378 28.82 -1.32 6.53
C ILE A 378 30.02 -1.39 5.59
N SER A 379 30.94 -2.35 5.78
CA SER A 379 32.09 -2.55 4.89
C SER A 379 31.68 -3.00 3.47
N HIS A 380 30.55 -3.70 3.33
CA HIS A 380 29.97 -4.10 2.03
C HIS A 380 29.13 -2.98 1.39
N LEU A 381 28.74 -1.97 2.18
CA LEU A 381 27.91 -0.83 1.78
C LEU A 381 28.74 0.41 1.39
N ARG A 382 30.07 0.31 1.47
CA ARG A 382 30.95 1.39 1.02
C ARG A 382 30.97 1.43 -0.51
N GLU A 383 30.29 2.48 -1.01
CA GLU A 383 30.32 3.06 -2.35
C GLU A 383 29.13 2.69 -3.25
N ARG A 384 28.40 3.74 -3.63
CA ARG A 384 27.09 3.87 -4.29
C ARG A 384 25.90 4.04 -3.33
N SER A 385 25.22 5.16 -3.52
CA SER A 385 23.84 5.42 -3.08
C SER A 385 22.97 4.23 -3.51
N TYR A 386 22.10 3.73 -2.63
CA TYR A 386 21.10 2.71 -2.99
C TYR A 386 21.63 1.36 -3.47
N ASN A 387 22.55 0.74 -2.71
CA ASN A 387 23.09 -0.57 -3.08
C ASN A 387 22.21 -1.73 -2.64
N LEU A 388 21.90 -2.60 -3.60
CA LEU A 388 21.37 -3.92 -3.34
C LEU A 388 22.52 -4.94 -3.34
N THR A 389 22.76 -5.61 -2.21
CA THR A 389 23.89 -6.54 -2.02
C THR A 389 23.43 -7.99 -2.21
N LEU A 390 24.15 -8.75 -3.05
CA LEU A 390 24.00 -10.20 -3.13
C LEU A 390 24.88 -10.83 -2.04
N SER A 391 24.29 -11.57 -1.11
CA SER A 391 25.02 -12.39 -0.15
C SER A 391 24.67 -13.85 -0.35
N SER A 392 25.69 -14.71 -0.37
CA SER A 392 25.52 -16.15 -0.19
C SER A 392 25.15 -16.41 1.27
N ALA A 393 24.28 -17.39 1.51
CA ALA A 393 23.95 -17.83 2.85
C ALA A 393 24.21 -19.33 2.97
N ASP A 394 24.91 -19.73 4.03
CA ASP A 394 25.54 -21.06 4.21
C ASP A 394 24.54 -22.21 4.51
N GLU A 395 23.25 -21.91 4.61
CA GLU A 395 22.20 -22.88 4.96
C GLU A 395 21.22 -23.15 3.82
N TYR A 396 20.70 -24.39 3.79
CA TYR A 396 19.63 -24.82 2.90
C TYR A 396 18.35 -23.99 3.12
N LEU A 397 17.73 -23.55 2.01
CA LEU A 397 16.51 -22.73 2.00
C LEU A 397 15.39 -23.26 2.93
N ALA A 398 15.15 -24.56 2.92
CA ALA A 398 14.03 -25.19 3.63
C ALA A 398 14.10 -25.08 5.16
N ASP A 399 15.29 -24.97 5.74
CA ASP A 399 15.48 -24.89 7.19
C ASP A 399 15.71 -23.46 7.70
N ARG A 400 15.80 -22.46 6.81
CA ARG A 400 16.08 -21.06 7.18
C ARG A 400 15.06 -20.45 8.14
N TYR A 401 13.82 -20.91 8.10
CA TYR A 401 12.78 -20.43 9.01
C TYR A 401 13.17 -20.63 10.48
N GLN A 402 14.01 -21.62 10.80
CA GLN A 402 14.45 -21.95 12.16
C GLN A 402 15.30 -20.84 12.79
N LYS A 403 15.96 -20.00 11.97
CA LYS A 403 16.62 -18.79 12.47
C LYS A 403 15.65 -17.72 12.95
N ARG A 404 14.41 -17.78 12.47
CA ARG A 404 13.40 -16.76 12.72
C ARG A 404 12.44 -17.15 13.83
N PHE A 405 12.01 -18.41 13.86
CA PHE A 405 11.10 -18.92 14.87
C PHE A 405 11.17 -20.44 15.03
N ASP A 406 10.79 -20.91 16.22
CA ASP A 406 10.68 -22.31 16.60
C ASP A 406 9.22 -22.76 16.67
N LEU A 407 8.80 -23.58 15.70
CA LEU A 407 7.44 -24.14 15.59
C LEU A 407 7.05 -25.08 16.74
N THR A 408 8.00 -25.53 17.57
CA THR A 408 7.69 -26.31 18.78
C THR A 408 7.12 -25.44 19.91
N THR A 409 7.32 -24.12 19.82
CA THR A 409 6.80 -23.15 20.79
C THR A 409 5.54 -22.45 20.27
N LEU A 410 4.64 -22.08 21.18
CA LEU A 410 3.44 -21.31 20.82
C LEU A 410 3.80 -19.95 20.19
N ALA A 411 4.84 -19.29 20.70
CA ALA A 411 5.34 -18.03 20.15
C ALA A 411 5.83 -18.22 18.70
N GLY A 412 6.58 -19.27 18.40
CA GLY A 412 7.03 -19.54 17.04
C GLY A 412 5.91 -19.95 16.09
N GLN A 413 4.89 -20.65 16.55
CA GLN A 413 3.70 -20.95 15.74
C GLN A 413 2.91 -19.66 15.40
N HIS A 414 2.73 -18.75 16.35
CA HIS A 414 2.10 -17.46 16.10
C HIS A 414 2.94 -16.55 15.19
N ALA A 415 4.27 -16.58 15.34
CA ALA A 415 5.17 -15.90 14.41
C ALA A 415 5.06 -16.46 12.98
N ALA A 416 4.88 -17.77 12.82
CA ALA A 416 4.63 -18.40 11.52
C ALA A 416 3.29 -17.96 10.91
N LEU A 417 2.21 -17.87 11.71
CA LEU A 417 0.94 -17.31 11.22
C LEU A 417 1.09 -15.84 10.81
N ARG A 418 1.80 -15.03 11.60
CA ARG A 418 2.11 -13.65 11.25
C ARG A 418 2.82 -13.55 9.91
N ARG A 419 3.78 -14.45 9.66
CA ARG A 419 4.50 -14.54 8.40
C ARG A 419 3.55 -14.78 7.23
N LEU A 420 2.65 -15.74 7.34
CA LEU A 420 1.65 -16.03 6.31
C LEU A 420 0.69 -14.84 6.06
N GLN A 421 0.29 -14.12 7.12
CA GLN A 421 -0.49 -12.89 6.98
C GLN A 421 0.27 -11.83 6.18
N LEU A 422 1.53 -11.56 6.53
CA LEU A 422 2.35 -10.56 5.84
C LEU A 422 2.53 -10.91 4.35
N ILE A 423 2.73 -12.19 4.05
CA ILE A 423 2.86 -12.69 2.67
C ILE A 423 1.56 -12.50 1.89
N GLY A 424 0.42 -12.92 2.44
CA GLY A 424 -0.86 -12.75 1.76
C GLY A 424 -1.26 -11.27 1.61
N GLU A 425 -0.91 -10.42 2.58
CA GLU A 425 -1.13 -8.97 2.50
C GLU A 425 -0.38 -8.36 1.31
N GLN A 426 0.84 -8.83 1.02
CA GLN A 426 1.60 -8.40 -0.15
C GLN A 426 0.90 -8.73 -1.48
N PHE A 427 0.05 -9.78 -1.54
CA PHE A 427 -0.69 -10.16 -2.74
C PHE A 427 -2.06 -9.51 -2.90
N THR A 428 -2.53 -8.76 -1.90
CA THR A 428 -3.79 -8.02 -2.03
C THR A 428 -3.69 -7.05 -3.21
N GLY A 429 -4.82 -6.78 -3.88
CA GLY A 429 -4.87 -5.86 -5.02
C GLY A 429 -4.48 -4.40 -4.68
N LYS A 430 -4.25 -4.13 -3.40
CA LYS A 430 -3.46 -2.99 -2.97
C LYS A 430 -2.01 -3.29 -3.39
N ASN A 431 -1.28 -4.15 -2.69
CA ASN A 431 0.18 -4.29 -2.82
C ASN A 431 0.69 -4.84 -4.15
N PHE A 432 0.01 -5.81 -4.75
CA PHE A 432 0.47 -6.49 -5.96
C PHE A 432 -0.40 -6.11 -7.15
N SER A 433 0.19 -5.52 -8.18
CA SER A 433 -0.59 -5.09 -9.33
C SER A 433 -1.09 -6.27 -10.16
N SER A 434 -2.20 -6.04 -10.87
CA SER A 434 -2.69 -6.99 -11.87
C SER A 434 -1.69 -7.23 -13.01
N PHE A 435 -0.73 -6.33 -13.21
CA PHE A 435 0.32 -6.50 -14.20
C PHE A 435 1.23 -7.68 -13.82
N LEU A 436 1.73 -7.74 -12.58
CA LEU A 436 2.56 -8.85 -12.12
C LEU A 436 1.80 -10.18 -12.06
N CYS A 437 0.55 -10.20 -11.58
CA CYS A 437 -0.26 -11.42 -11.53
C CYS A 437 -0.39 -12.10 -12.90
N LYS A 438 -0.50 -11.31 -13.98
CA LYS A 438 -0.70 -11.81 -15.35
C LYS A 438 0.58 -12.30 -16.01
N LEU A 439 1.76 -12.05 -15.43
CA LEU A 439 3.03 -12.51 -15.98
C LEU A 439 3.24 -14.00 -15.73
N ASP A 440 2.76 -14.53 -14.60
CA ASP A 440 2.81 -15.96 -14.28
C ASP A 440 1.42 -16.47 -13.88
N ASN A 441 0.69 -16.99 -14.88
CA ASN A 441 -0.65 -17.55 -14.71
C ASN A 441 -0.65 -18.96 -14.08
N THR A 442 0.54 -19.53 -13.78
CA THR A 442 0.66 -20.87 -13.21
C THR A 442 0.78 -20.86 -11.67
N VAL A 443 0.72 -19.68 -11.05
CA VAL A 443 0.65 -19.49 -9.60
C VAL A 443 -0.77 -19.16 -9.20
N ASP A 444 -1.27 -19.84 -8.16
CA ASP A 444 -2.54 -19.48 -7.52
C ASP A 444 -2.33 -18.36 -6.50
N TRP A 445 -2.27 -17.11 -6.96
CA TRP A 445 -2.11 -15.94 -6.11
C TRP A 445 -3.25 -15.80 -5.08
N GLN A 446 -4.45 -16.27 -5.45
CA GLN A 446 -5.64 -16.17 -4.60
C GLN A 446 -5.54 -17.08 -3.37
N ALA A 447 -4.84 -18.21 -3.46
CA ALA A 447 -4.62 -19.10 -2.32
C ALA A 447 -3.93 -18.38 -1.14
N PHE A 448 -2.93 -17.53 -1.41
CA PHE A 448 -2.25 -16.75 -0.38
C PHE A 448 -3.17 -15.70 0.26
N ILE A 449 -3.98 -15.02 -0.54
CA ILE A 449 -4.95 -14.03 -0.08
C ILE A 449 -5.99 -14.72 0.83
N THR A 450 -6.52 -15.87 0.39
CA THR A 450 -7.49 -16.66 1.16
C THR A 450 -6.92 -17.13 2.51
N ILE A 451 -5.68 -17.62 2.53
CA ILE A 451 -5.02 -18.01 3.78
C ILE A 451 -4.89 -16.79 4.72
N ARG A 452 -4.41 -15.64 4.20
CA ARG A 452 -4.31 -14.41 4.98
C ARG A 452 -5.66 -13.96 5.53
N ASP A 453 -6.71 -13.94 4.70
CA ASP A 453 -8.02 -13.47 5.10
C ASP A 453 -8.58 -14.31 6.24
N ILE A 454 -8.41 -15.63 6.19
CA ILE A 454 -8.89 -16.53 7.23
C ILE A 454 -8.05 -16.45 8.51
N ILE A 455 -6.73 -16.25 8.40
CA ILE A 455 -5.87 -15.99 9.57
C ILE A 455 -6.19 -14.63 10.20
N THR A 456 -6.48 -13.59 9.41
CA THR A 456 -6.76 -12.23 9.92
C THR A 456 -8.19 -12.06 10.42
N HIS A 457 -9.18 -12.73 9.81
CA HIS A 457 -10.61 -12.59 10.13
C HIS A 457 -11.15 -13.77 10.95
N GLN A 458 -10.51 -14.08 12.08
CA GLN A 458 -10.92 -15.18 12.96
C GLN A 458 -12.25 -14.91 13.68
N GLU A 459 -12.70 -13.65 13.71
CA GLU A 459 -14.01 -13.24 14.22
C GLU A 459 -15.18 -13.68 13.33
N GLU A 460 -14.91 -14.05 12.09
CA GLU A 460 -15.89 -14.45 11.09
C GLU A 460 -16.07 -15.97 11.02
N GLU A 461 -17.32 -16.41 10.88
CA GLU A 461 -17.70 -17.81 10.71
C GLU A 461 -17.02 -18.76 11.72
N ASP A 462 -16.41 -19.84 11.23
CA ASP A 462 -15.64 -20.83 11.99
C ASP A 462 -14.11 -20.67 11.78
N ASN A 463 -13.65 -19.50 11.36
CA ASN A 463 -12.25 -19.24 11.01
C ASN A 463 -11.30 -19.47 12.20
N LYS A 464 -11.66 -19.03 13.42
CA LYS A 464 -10.87 -19.30 14.64
C LYS A 464 -10.58 -20.79 14.81
N TYR A 465 -11.61 -21.63 14.67
CA TYR A 465 -11.46 -23.09 14.79
C TYR A 465 -10.55 -23.66 13.70
N LYS A 466 -10.72 -23.20 12.45
CA LYS A 466 -9.87 -23.61 11.33
C LYS A 466 -8.39 -23.26 11.57
N VAL A 467 -8.10 -22.08 12.10
CA VAL A 467 -6.75 -21.63 12.46
C VAL A 467 -6.20 -22.44 13.64
N ASP A 468 -7.00 -22.69 14.68
CA ASP A 468 -6.61 -23.52 15.82
C ASP A 468 -6.26 -24.95 15.39
N MET A 469 -6.94 -25.47 14.37
CA MET A 469 -6.59 -26.77 13.80
C MET A 469 -5.29 -26.75 13.00
N LEU A 470 -5.01 -25.66 12.28
CA LEU A 470 -3.73 -25.48 11.59
C LEU A 470 -2.56 -25.39 12.58
N LEU A 471 -2.71 -24.68 13.70
CA LEU A 471 -1.70 -24.57 14.75
C LEU A 471 -1.33 -25.93 15.38
N LYS A 472 -2.27 -26.88 15.41
CA LYS A 472 -2.03 -28.25 15.89
C LYS A 472 -1.30 -29.13 14.86
N ASP A 473 -1.32 -28.77 13.58
CA ASP A 473 -0.70 -29.51 12.48
C ASP A 473 0.72 -28.99 12.19
N ILE A 474 1.63 -29.21 13.16
CA ILE A 474 3.04 -28.77 13.06
C ILE A 474 3.75 -29.30 11.81
N PRO A 475 3.61 -30.60 11.40
CA PRO A 475 4.24 -31.10 10.18
C PRO A 475 3.83 -30.33 8.94
N ARG A 476 2.55 -29.96 8.84
CA ARG A 476 2.05 -29.17 7.72
C ARG A 476 2.54 -27.74 7.75
N LEU A 477 2.54 -27.08 8.92
CA LEU A 477 3.13 -25.75 9.06
C LEU A 477 4.59 -25.74 8.64
N LYS A 478 5.38 -26.73 9.08
CA LYS A 478 6.78 -26.90 8.69
C LYS A 478 6.93 -27.04 7.17
N LYS A 479 6.10 -27.87 6.53
CA LYS A 479 6.12 -28.05 5.07
C LYS A 479 5.79 -26.76 4.31
N ILE A 480 4.83 -25.97 4.81
CA ILE A 480 4.47 -24.67 4.21
C ILE A 480 5.64 -23.70 4.35
N VAL A 481 6.08 -23.40 5.58
CA VAL A 481 7.06 -22.33 5.84
C VAL A 481 8.50 -22.69 5.43
N GLY A 482 8.81 -23.98 5.37
CA GLY A 482 10.07 -24.50 4.85
C GLY A 482 10.02 -24.71 3.34
N ASP A 483 9.48 -25.85 2.91
CA ASP A 483 9.61 -26.33 1.52
C ASP A 483 8.85 -25.45 0.50
N GLU A 484 7.57 -25.14 0.77
CA GLU A 484 6.73 -24.45 -0.22
C GLU A 484 7.11 -22.98 -0.40
N LEU A 485 7.39 -22.26 0.69
CA LEU A 485 7.87 -20.87 0.59
C LEU A 485 9.27 -20.80 -0.05
N SER A 486 10.13 -21.80 0.19
CA SER A 486 11.42 -21.91 -0.49
C SER A 486 11.27 -22.13 -2.00
N TYR A 487 10.36 -23.02 -2.41
CA TYR A 487 10.01 -23.20 -3.81
C TYR A 487 9.44 -21.90 -4.39
N PHE A 488 8.58 -21.21 -3.66
CA PHE A 488 7.96 -19.96 -4.11
C PHE A 488 8.98 -18.84 -4.31
N TRP A 489 10.01 -18.75 -3.47
CA TRP A 489 11.12 -17.81 -3.66
C TRP A 489 11.74 -17.93 -5.06
N SER A 490 11.99 -19.16 -5.53
CA SER A 490 12.54 -19.39 -6.88
C SER A 490 11.60 -18.89 -7.99
N ARG A 491 10.29 -18.97 -7.77
CA ARG A 491 9.26 -18.47 -8.69
C ARG A 491 9.24 -16.95 -8.72
N LEU A 492 9.44 -16.28 -7.59
CA LEU A 492 9.58 -14.82 -7.52
C LEU A 492 10.80 -14.33 -8.29
N VAL A 493 11.93 -15.06 -8.24
CA VAL A 493 13.11 -14.74 -9.06
C VAL A 493 12.79 -14.84 -10.56
N ARG A 494 12.08 -15.90 -10.98
CA ARG A 494 11.63 -16.04 -12.38
C ARG A 494 10.67 -14.92 -12.79
N LEU A 495 9.85 -14.43 -11.87
CA LEU A 495 8.92 -13.33 -12.13
C LEU A 495 9.67 -12.03 -12.48
N ILE A 496 10.87 -11.80 -11.93
CA ILE A 496 11.73 -10.66 -12.31
C ILE A 496 12.14 -10.74 -13.79
N ASP A 497 12.51 -11.93 -14.27
CA ASP A 497 12.83 -12.15 -15.70
C ASP A 497 11.60 -11.91 -16.59
N LEU A 498 10.43 -12.47 -16.22
CA LEU A 498 9.18 -12.26 -16.97
C LEU A 498 8.79 -10.78 -17.02
N ARG A 499 8.99 -10.04 -15.92
CA ARG A 499 8.78 -8.59 -15.86
C ARG A 499 9.72 -7.87 -16.81
N GLU A 500 11.01 -8.15 -16.78
CA GLU A 500 11.98 -7.52 -17.68
C GLU A 500 11.65 -7.80 -19.15
N LYS A 501 11.24 -9.02 -19.49
CA LYS A 501 10.80 -9.38 -20.85
C LYS A 501 9.60 -8.56 -21.32
N LYS A 502 8.68 -8.21 -20.42
CA LYS A 502 7.49 -7.42 -20.74
C LYS A 502 7.75 -5.91 -20.76
N MET A 503 8.59 -5.42 -19.86
CA MET A 503 8.90 -3.99 -19.71
C MET A 503 10.07 -3.50 -20.57
N GLY A 504 10.94 -4.42 -20.96
CA GLY A 504 12.24 -4.11 -21.56
C GLY A 504 13.33 -3.93 -20.52
N GLN A 505 14.57 -4.12 -20.97
CA GLN A 505 15.76 -4.04 -20.13
C GLN A 505 16.04 -2.62 -19.63
N TYR A 506 16.38 -2.51 -18.34
CA TYR A 506 16.98 -1.30 -17.77
C TYR A 506 18.46 -1.21 -18.17
N LYS A 507 18.88 -0.03 -18.61
CA LYS A 507 20.25 0.23 -19.14
C LYS A 507 20.94 1.41 -18.44
N GLY A 508 20.47 1.81 -17.25
CA GLY A 508 21.00 2.98 -16.54
C GLY A 508 20.62 4.31 -17.19
N ILE A 509 19.47 4.38 -17.87
CA ILE A 509 18.95 5.62 -18.50
C ILE A 509 17.51 5.80 -18.01
N PRO A 510 17.29 6.57 -16.92
CA PRO A 510 15.98 6.79 -16.32
C PRO A 510 14.93 7.33 -17.29
N GLU A 511 15.24 8.36 -18.09
CA GLU A 511 14.33 8.99 -19.05
C GLU A 511 13.72 7.97 -20.03
N LEU A 512 14.57 7.21 -20.73
CA LEU A 512 14.12 6.18 -21.69
C LEU A 512 13.35 5.05 -21.00
N HIS A 513 13.67 4.76 -19.74
CA HIS A 513 12.98 3.72 -19.00
C HIS A 513 11.60 4.18 -18.52
N TRP A 514 11.49 5.42 -18.05
CA TRP A 514 10.21 6.04 -17.69
C TRP A 514 9.22 6.02 -18.85
N GLN A 515 9.67 6.33 -20.07
CA GLN A 515 8.81 6.23 -21.25
C GLN A 515 8.28 4.79 -21.48
N LYS A 516 9.12 3.77 -21.29
CA LYS A 516 8.67 2.36 -21.38
C LYS A 516 7.67 2.01 -20.28
N ILE A 517 7.86 2.53 -19.07
CA ILE A 517 6.93 2.34 -17.96
C ILE A 517 5.55 2.88 -18.38
N ILE A 518 5.48 4.13 -18.85
CA ILE A 518 4.23 4.73 -19.33
C ILE A 518 3.60 3.85 -20.43
N ASP A 519 4.35 3.47 -21.46
CA ASP A 519 3.83 2.69 -22.60
C ASP A 519 3.18 1.36 -22.16
N VAL A 520 3.79 0.66 -21.20
CA VAL A 520 3.27 -0.63 -20.68
C VAL A 520 1.97 -0.41 -19.93
N TYR A 521 1.91 0.63 -19.10
CA TYR A 521 0.72 0.95 -18.31
C TYR A 521 -0.40 1.56 -19.18
N GLU A 522 -0.10 2.25 -20.27
CA GLU A 522 -1.13 2.71 -21.22
C GLU A 522 -1.71 1.56 -22.05
N LYS A 523 -0.88 0.65 -22.56
CA LYS A 523 -1.34 -0.48 -23.39
C LYS A 523 -2.15 -1.52 -22.62
N SER A 524 -1.88 -1.67 -21.32
CA SER A 524 -2.62 -2.60 -20.45
C SER A 524 -4.04 -2.12 -20.08
N HIS A 525 -4.39 -0.87 -20.40
CA HIS A 525 -5.67 -0.24 -20.08
C HIS A 525 -6.60 -0.09 -21.28
N GLN A 526 -6.35 -0.76 -22.40
CA GLN A 526 -7.38 -0.86 -23.44
C GLN A 526 -8.62 -1.53 -22.85
N PRO A 527 -9.77 -0.85 -22.79
CA PRO A 527 -10.99 -1.49 -22.32
C PRO A 527 -11.25 -2.69 -23.22
N LEU A 528 -11.55 -3.84 -22.61
CA LEU A 528 -12.16 -4.95 -23.33
C LEU A 528 -13.31 -4.37 -24.16
N PRO A 529 -13.45 -4.74 -25.45
CA PRO A 529 -14.48 -4.17 -26.31
C PRO A 529 -15.81 -4.23 -25.58
N VAL A 530 -16.42 -3.07 -25.40
CA VAL A 530 -17.75 -2.95 -24.79
C VAL A 530 -18.64 -3.87 -25.61
N LEU A 531 -19.06 -4.98 -25.01
CA LEU A 531 -20.12 -5.81 -25.55
C LEU A 531 -21.27 -4.87 -25.83
N VAL A 532 -21.57 -4.66 -27.12
CA VAL A 532 -22.67 -3.82 -27.60
C VAL A 532 -23.87 -4.18 -26.74
N ALA A 533 -24.30 -3.24 -25.89
CA ALA A 533 -25.41 -3.48 -25.01
C ALA A 533 -26.60 -3.87 -25.91
N PRO A 534 -27.23 -5.04 -25.70
CA PRO A 534 -28.37 -5.42 -26.51
C PRO A 534 -29.42 -4.32 -26.42
N ALA A 535 -30.09 -4.03 -27.55
CA ALA A 535 -31.13 -3.01 -27.60
C ALA A 535 -32.11 -3.20 -26.43
N PRO A 536 -32.53 -2.12 -25.75
CA PRO A 536 -33.37 -2.22 -24.56
C PRO A 536 -34.64 -3.01 -24.88
N VAL A 537 -34.80 -4.16 -24.25
CA VAL A 537 -36.00 -4.99 -24.38
C VAL A 537 -37.02 -4.50 -23.37
N ARG A 538 -38.19 -4.10 -23.88
CA ARG A 538 -39.32 -3.65 -23.05
C ARG A 538 -39.74 -4.75 -22.07
N ARG A 539 -39.93 -4.39 -20.79
CA ARG A 539 -40.13 -5.33 -19.68
C ARG A 539 -41.60 -5.60 -19.33
N VAL A 540 -42.50 -4.72 -19.76
CA VAL A 540 -43.97 -4.83 -19.62
C VAL A 540 -44.67 -4.31 -20.86
N SER A 541 -45.94 -4.66 -21.05
CA SER A 541 -46.70 -4.16 -22.22
C SER A 541 -47.07 -2.67 -22.04
N PRO A 542 -47.28 -1.91 -23.13
CA PRO A 542 -47.73 -0.52 -23.06
C PRO A 542 -49.03 -0.35 -22.27
N GLU A 543 -49.94 -1.32 -22.33
CA GLU A 543 -51.21 -1.31 -21.60
C GLU A 543 -51.00 -1.49 -20.09
N GLU A 544 -50.12 -2.42 -19.68
CA GLU A 544 -49.74 -2.62 -18.27
C GLU A 544 -49.05 -1.37 -17.70
N GLU A 545 -48.17 -0.75 -18.48
CA GLU A 545 -47.51 0.51 -18.12
C GLU A 545 -48.52 1.64 -17.94
N GLN A 546 -49.47 1.81 -18.87
CA GLN A 546 -50.48 2.85 -18.75
C GLN A 546 -51.35 2.67 -17.51
N ILE A 547 -51.75 1.44 -17.19
CA ILE A 547 -52.48 1.11 -15.96
C ILE A 547 -51.66 1.49 -14.72
N PHE A 548 -50.36 1.20 -14.74
CA PHE A 548 -49.47 1.46 -13.60
C PHE A 548 -49.20 2.96 -13.40
N ILE A 549 -48.94 3.69 -14.48
CA ILE A 549 -48.68 5.14 -14.45
C ILE A 549 -49.94 5.91 -14.08
N ASN A 550 -51.12 5.51 -14.57
CA ASN A 550 -52.40 6.13 -14.18
C ASN A 550 -52.68 5.96 -12.69
N ALA A 551 -52.34 4.80 -12.11
CA ALA A 551 -52.49 4.55 -10.67
C ALA A 551 -51.51 5.37 -9.81
N LEU A 552 -50.29 5.63 -10.30
CA LEU A 552 -49.34 6.51 -9.63
C LEU A 552 -49.76 7.98 -9.71
N ASN A 553 -50.28 8.42 -10.87
CA ASN A 553 -50.82 9.76 -11.06
C ASN A 553 -52.03 10.04 -10.15
N SER A 554 -52.95 9.08 -10.01
CA SER A 554 -54.12 9.23 -9.13
C SER A 554 -53.75 9.32 -7.66
N GLN A 555 -52.61 8.75 -7.26
CA GLN A 555 -52.03 8.83 -5.92
C GLN A 555 -51.02 9.98 -5.75
N LYS A 556 -50.95 10.89 -6.73
CA LYS A 556 -50.06 12.08 -6.73
C LYS A 556 -48.59 11.73 -6.50
N ALA A 557 -48.09 10.65 -7.12
CA ALA A 557 -46.67 10.32 -7.10
C ALA A 557 -45.83 11.43 -7.75
N PRO A 558 -44.60 11.72 -7.27
CA PRO A 558 -43.77 12.76 -7.86
C PRO A 558 -43.21 12.36 -9.24
N ASP A 559 -42.92 13.35 -10.09
CA ASP A 559 -42.51 13.14 -11.50
C ASP A 559 -41.27 12.25 -11.68
N ASN A 560 -40.34 12.29 -10.72
CA ASN A 560 -39.15 11.44 -10.73
C ASN A 560 -39.48 9.95 -10.59
N ILE A 561 -40.54 9.59 -9.85
CA ILE A 561 -41.02 8.20 -9.71
C ILE A 561 -41.72 7.74 -10.98
N LEU A 562 -42.48 8.64 -11.63
CA LEU A 562 -43.13 8.35 -12.92
C LEU A 562 -42.10 8.12 -14.02
N ALA A 563 -41.08 8.97 -14.12
CA ALA A 563 -39.97 8.83 -15.06
C ALA A 563 -39.20 7.53 -14.84
N LEU A 564 -38.87 7.22 -13.58
CA LEU A 564 -38.21 5.97 -13.21
C LEU A 564 -39.03 4.73 -13.61
N CYS A 565 -40.34 4.72 -13.35
CA CYS A 565 -41.18 3.58 -13.72
C CYS A 565 -41.24 3.39 -15.24
N ARG A 566 -41.38 4.49 -16.01
CA ARG A 566 -41.35 4.45 -17.48
C ARG A 566 -40.03 3.92 -18.03
N GLY A 567 -38.89 4.38 -17.50
CA GLY A 567 -37.58 3.88 -17.91
C GLY A 567 -37.34 2.41 -17.54
N VAL A 568 -37.81 1.97 -16.36
CA VAL A 568 -37.76 0.56 -15.93
C VAL A 568 -38.61 -0.33 -16.83
N PHE A 569 -39.80 0.14 -17.24
CA PHE A 569 -40.72 -0.57 -18.13
C PHE A 569 -40.25 -0.61 -19.58
N ALA A 570 -39.66 0.47 -20.08
CA ALA A 570 -39.01 0.54 -21.38
C ALA A 570 -37.73 -0.32 -21.47
N GLY A 571 -37.18 -0.72 -20.32
CA GLY A 571 -35.94 -1.49 -20.26
C GLY A 571 -34.68 -0.65 -20.41
N THR A 572 -34.82 0.69 -20.45
CA THR A 572 -33.71 1.65 -20.55
C THR A 572 -33.01 1.86 -19.20
N ASP A 573 -33.75 1.75 -18.10
CA ASP A 573 -33.23 1.99 -16.76
C ASP A 573 -32.95 0.67 -16.02
N ALA A 574 -31.98 0.70 -15.11
CA ALA A 574 -31.62 -0.45 -14.27
C ALA A 574 -32.81 -0.91 -13.40
N VAL A 575 -32.84 -2.21 -13.06
CA VAL A 575 -33.86 -2.76 -12.17
C VAL A 575 -33.73 -2.14 -10.77
N PRO A 576 -34.78 -1.53 -10.19
CA PRO A 576 -34.70 -0.86 -8.91
C PRO A 576 -34.40 -1.86 -7.78
N ASN A 577 -33.59 -1.45 -6.79
CA ASN A 577 -33.33 -2.27 -5.60
C ASN A 577 -34.55 -2.32 -4.65
N GLY A 578 -34.54 -3.19 -3.64
CA GLY A 578 -35.68 -3.40 -2.74
C GLY A 578 -36.17 -2.13 -2.03
N LYS A 579 -35.26 -1.20 -1.70
CA LYS A 579 -35.60 0.09 -1.07
C LYS A 579 -36.40 0.97 -2.01
N VAL A 580 -35.94 1.12 -3.26
CA VAL A 580 -36.62 1.91 -4.29
C VAL A 580 -37.95 1.27 -4.71
N GLN A 581 -38.01 -0.06 -4.80
CA GLN A 581 -39.28 -0.78 -5.03
C GLN A 581 -40.29 -0.53 -3.90
N GLY A 582 -39.82 -0.48 -2.64
CA GLY A 582 -40.63 -0.11 -1.49
C GLY A 582 -41.21 1.31 -1.61
N THR A 583 -40.40 2.27 -2.04
CA THR A 583 -40.83 3.65 -2.31
C THR A 583 -41.85 3.73 -3.44
N ILE A 584 -41.66 3.00 -4.54
CA ILE A 584 -42.67 2.94 -5.62
C ILE A 584 -43.98 2.36 -5.06
N CYS A 585 -43.88 1.29 -4.26
CA CYS A 585 -45.05 0.64 -3.67
C CYS A 585 -45.79 1.50 -2.64
N SER A 586 -45.13 2.46 -1.98
CA SER A 586 -45.81 3.39 -1.07
C SER A 586 -46.70 4.40 -1.78
N PHE A 587 -46.50 4.60 -3.09
CA PHE A 587 -47.35 5.45 -3.93
C PHE A 587 -48.41 4.66 -4.71
N LEU A 588 -48.55 3.35 -4.48
CA LEU A 588 -49.63 2.56 -5.04
C LEU A 588 -50.87 2.63 -4.13
N PRO A 589 -52.09 2.49 -4.68
CA PRO A 589 -53.34 2.47 -3.90
C PRO A 589 -53.26 1.46 -2.75
N SER A 590 -53.71 1.83 -1.55
CA SER A 590 -53.57 0.95 -0.39
C SER A 590 -54.38 -0.34 -0.54
N VAL A 591 -54.00 -1.40 0.18
CA VAL A 591 -54.74 -2.68 0.17
C VAL A 591 -56.18 -2.51 0.67
N LYS A 592 -56.42 -1.50 1.52
CA LYS A 592 -57.74 -1.14 2.04
C LYS A 592 -58.60 -0.40 1.00
N GLU A 593 -57.98 0.36 0.09
CA GLU A 593 -58.69 1.09 -0.98
C GLU A 593 -59.10 0.18 -2.13
N ASN A 594 -58.18 -0.63 -2.66
CA ASN A 594 -58.49 -1.55 -3.74
C ASN A 594 -57.50 -2.73 -3.79
N LYS A 595 -57.89 -3.83 -3.16
CA LYS A 595 -57.07 -5.05 -3.03
C LYS A 595 -56.70 -5.66 -4.38
N GLU A 596 -57.62 -5.69 -5.33
CA GLU A 596 -57.38 -6.28 -6.65
C GLU A 596 -56.43 -5.44 -7.50
N LEU A 597 -56.64 -4.12 -7.50
CA LEU A 597 -55.77 -3.19 -8.21
C LEU A 597 -54.34 -3.17 -7.61
N ASN A 598 -54.20 -3.14 -6.28
CA ASN A 598 -52.87 -3.21 -5.63
C ASN A 598 -52.14 -4.52 -5.98
N LYS A 599 -52.86 -5.65 -5.99
CA LYS A 599 -52.30 -6.95 -6.37
C LYS A 599 -51.86 -6.97 -7.84
N ASN A 600 -52.64 -6.39 -8.74
CA ASN A 600 -52.30 -6.29 -10.16
C ASN A 600 -51.09 -5.39 -10.41
N LEU A 601 -51.04 -4.21 -9.78
CA LEU A 601 -49.93 -3.27 -9.89
C LEU A 601 -48.62 -3.89 -9.36
N LYS A 602 -48.65 -4.54 -8.19
CA LYS A 602 -47.48 -5.27 -7.67
C LYS A 602 -47.04 -6.41 -8.61
N LYS A 603 -47.97 -7.05 -9.32
CA LYS A 603 -47.67 -8.09 -10.32
C LYS A 603 -46.97 -7.49 -11.54
N ILE A 604 -47.41 -6.33 -12.03
CA ILE A 604 -46.79 -5.58 -13.13
C ILE A 604 -45.36 -5.17 -12.75
N LEU A 605 -45.17 -4.59 -11.55
CA LEU A 605 -43.85 -4.21 -11.06
C LEU A 605 -42.93 -5.43 -10.91
N LYS A 606 -43.45 -6.53 -10.34
CA LYS A 606 -42.70 -7.79 -10.20
C LYS A 606 -42.32 -8.40 -11.56
N LYS A 607 -43.19 -8.28 -12.56
CA LYS A 607 -42.92 -8.70 -13.95
C LYS A 607 -41.80 -7.86 -14.56
N ALA A 608 -41.85 -6.53 -14.42
CA ALA A 608 -40.81 -5.63 -14.88
C ALA A 608 -39.44 -5.91 -14.24
N VAL A 609 -39.43 -6.18 -12.94
CA VAL A 609 -38.22 -6.51 -12.16
C VAL A 609 -37.66 -7.89 -12.56
N ASN A 610 -38.50 -8.84 -12.95
CA ASN A 610 -38.11 -10.21 -13.28
C ASN A 610 -37.86 -10.46 -14.78
N ALA A 611 -38.19 -9.53 -15.67
CA ALA A 611 -38.08 -9.70 -17.12
C ALA A 611 -36.62 -9.88 -17.64
N GLY A 612 -35.61 -9.74 -16.78
CA GLY A 612 -34.19 -10.04 -17.06
C GLY A 612 -33.63 -11.24 -16.27
N ALA A 613 -34.47 -12.02 -15.58
CA ALA A 613 -34.01 -13.19 -14.84
C ALA A 613 -33.71 -14.35 -15.80
N LEU A 614 -32.43 -14.67 -16.01
CA LEU A 614 -31.96 -15.86 -16.73
C LEU A 614 -32.78 -17.09 -16.34
N SER A 615 -33.21 -17.88 -17.33
CA SER A 615 -33.94 -19.13 -17.07
C SER A 615 -33.11 -20.07 -16.20
N LYS A 616 -33.75 -20.97 -15.46
CA LYS A 616 -33.04 -21.96 -14.61
C LYS A 616 -31.99 -22.75 -15.39
N LYS A 617 -32.27 -23.04 -16.68
CA LYS A 617 -31.37 -23.74 -17.61
C LYS A 617 -30.19 -22.87 -18.04
N GLU A 618 -30.39 -21.59 -18.32
CA GLU A 618 -29.29 -20.66 -18.64
C GLU A 618 -28.41 -20.38 -17.42
N ARG A 619 -28.98 -20.31 -16.20
CA ARG A 619 -28.21 -20.21 -14.95
C ARG A 619 -27.37 -21.46 -14.70
N LEU A 620 -27.91 -22.64 -14.99
CA LEU A 620 -27.17 -23.91 -14.92
C LEU A 620 -26.06 -23.94 -15.97
N ASN A 621 -26.33 -23.58 -17.22
CA ASN A 621 -25.32 -23.52 -18.27
C ASN A 621 -24.22 -22.50 -17.95
N GLN A 622 -24.56 -21.30 -17.45
CA GLN A 622 -23.56 -20.32 -17.03
C GLN A 622 -22.74 -20.83 -15.83
N ARG A 623 -23.37 -21.51 -14.87
CA ARG A 623 -22.66 -22.16 -13.76
C ARG A 623 -21.74 -23.27 -14.24
N ASP A 624 -22.14 -24.07 -15.22
CA ASP A 624 -21.31 -25.12 -15.80
C ASP A 624 -20.14 -24.53 -16.59
N VAL A 625 -20.37 -23.46 -17.36
CA VAL A 625 -19.30 -22.73 -18.06
C VAL A 625 -18.33 -22.09 -17.07
N GLN A 626 -18.81 -21.46 -16.00
CA GLN A 626 -17.98 -20.90 -14.94
C GLN A 626 -17.22 -21.99 -14.17
N THR A 627 -17.85 -23.12 -13.87
CA THR A 627 -17.22 -24.25 -13.19
C THR A 627 -16.13 -24.86 -14.07
N LYS A 628 -16.40 -25.07 -15.36
CA LYS A 628 -15.40 -25.54 -16.33
C LYS A 628 -14.26 -24.55 -16.50
N ALA A 629 -14.53 -23.25 -16.56
CA ALA A 629 -13.50 -22.22 -16.64
C ALA A 629 -12.62 -22.18 -15.37
N LYS A 630 -13.23 -22.27 -14.18
CA LYS A 630 -12.50 -22.38 -12.90
C LYS A 630 -11.67 -23.66 -12.82
N LEU A 631 -12.20 -24.78 -13.30
CA LEU A 631 -11.48 -26.05 -13.33
C LEU A 631 -10.29 -26.00 -14.29
N ALA A 632 -10.50 -25.44 -15.49
CA ALA A 632 -9.45 -25.23 -16.47
C ALA A 632 -8.34 -24.30 -15.94
N GLN A 633 -8.71 -23.25 -15.20
CA GLN A 633 -7.77 -22.37 -14.52
C GLN A 633 -7.01 -23.11 -13.41
N LYS A 634 -7.69 -23.88 -12.56
CA LYS A 634 -7.06 -24.69 -11.51
C LYS A 634 -6.06 -25.71 -12.06
N ASN A 635 -6.32 -26.26 -13.24
CA ASN A 635 -5.43 -27.22 -13.91
C ASN A 635 -4.14 -26.58 -14.46
N GLN A 636 -4.05 -25.24 -14.55
CA GLN A 636 -2.85 -24.53 -14.99
C GLN A 636 -1.85 -24.28 -13.86
N PHE A 637 -2.26 -24.46 -12.60
CA PHE A 637 -1.43 -24.15 -11.44
C PHE A 637 -0.37 -25.24 -11.19
N ILE A 638 0.88 -24.83 -10.95
CA ILE A 638 2.04 -25.72 -10.80
C ILE A 638 2.76 -25.43 -9.47
N GLY A 639 2.93 -26.47 -8.65
CA GLY A 639 3.59 -26.39 -7.33
C GLY A 639 2.68 -25.84 -6.22
N LEU A 640 3.24 -25.54 -5.04
CA LEU A 640 2.51 -24.96 -3.89
C LEU A 640 1.24 -25.76 -3.52
N GLU A 641 1.38 -27.08 -3.47
CA GLU A 641 0.25 -28.00 -3.31
C GLU A 641 -0.39 -27.88 -1.92
N GLU A 642 0.40 -27.75 -0.86
CA GLU A 642 -0.11 -27.62 0.50
C GLU A 642 -0.77 -26.29 0.77
N ILE A 643 -0.23 -25.18 0.23
CA ILE A 643 -0.87 -23.86 0.26
C ILE A 643 -2.21 -23.93 -0.48
N ARG A 644 -2.26 -24.50 -1.69
CA ARG A 644 -3.53 -24.66 -2.43
C ARG A 644 -4.53 -25.54 -1.68
N LYS A 645 -4.09 -26.70 -1.18
CA LYS A 645 -4.94 -27.59 -0.35
C LYS A 645 -5.41 -26.89 0.92
N LEU A 646 -4.58 -26.06 1.54
CA LEU A 646 -4.96 -25.30 2.74
C LEU A 646 -6.03 -24.28 2.39
N ALA A 647 -5.84 -23.46 1.36
CA ALA A 647 -6.84 -22.50 0.91
C ALA A 647 -8.18 -23.17 0.56
N ASP A 648 -8.14 -24.28 -0.19
CA ASP A 648 -9.34 -25.06 -0.56
C ASP A 648 -10.01 -25.71 0.68
N GLN A 649 -9.25 -26.09 1.71
CA GLN A 649 -9.81 -26.61 2.96
C GLN A 649 -10.43 -25.53 3.83
N LEU A 650 -9.76 -24.38 3.95
CA LEU A 650 -10.24 -23.27 4.77
C LEU A 650 -11.52 -22.63 4.20
N THR A 651 -11.74 -22.73 2.88
CA THR A 651 -12.95 -22.25 2.20
C THR A 651 -14.11 -23.26 2.15
N LYS A 652 -13.94 -24.45 2.76
CA LYS A 652 -15.04 -25.42 2.88
C LYS A 652 -16.17 -24.87 3.74
N ILE A 653 -17.36 -25.42 3.52
CA ILE A 653 -18.63 -25.05 4.17
C ILE A 653 -18.43 -24.91 5.68
N ARG A 654 -18.91 -23.78 6.22
CA ARG A 654 -18.83 -23.44 7.64
C ARG A 654 -19.45 -24.54 8.53
N CYS A 655 -18.78 -24.82 9.64
CA CYS A 655 -19.33 -25.67 10.68
C CYS A 655 -20.06 -24.82 11.72
N GLU A 656 -21.39 -24.86 11.75
CA GLU A 656 -22.24 -24.06 12.65
C GLU A 656 -21.86 -24.23 14.14
N GLN A 657 -21.37 -25.40 14.54
CA GLN A 657 -20.94 -25.70 15.93
C GLN A 657 -19.71 -24.89 16.37
N HIS A 658 -18.86 -24.50 15.41
CA HIS A 658 -17.60 -23.80 15.64
C HIS A 658 -17.71 -22.29 15.39
N VAL A 659 -18.88 -21.79 15.01
CA VAL A 659 -19.14 -20.35 14.90
C VAL A 659 -19.04 -19.69 16.27
N LEU A 660 -18.40 -18.52 16.31
CA LEU A 660 -18.19 -17.78 17.54
C LEU A 660 -19.49 -17.13 18.05
N THR A 661 -20.07 -17.72 19.10
CA THR A 661 -21.06 -17.08 19.98
C THR A 661 -20.45 -15.83 20.67
N PRO A 662 -21.25 -14.89 21.20
CA PRO A 662 -20.75 -13.74 21.95
C PRO A 662 -19.71 -14.10 23.02
N LEU A 663 -19.99 -15.10 23.87
CA LEU A 663 -19.07 -15.56 24.91
C LEU A 663 -17.77 -16.12 24.33
N LYS A 664 -17.84 -17.03 23.35
CA LYS A 664 -16.66 -17.56 22.64
C LYS A 664 -15.81 -16.45 22.02
N ARG A 665 -16.43 -15.38 21.51
CA ARG A 665 -15.71 -14.24 20.93
C ARG A 665 -14.96 -13.42 21.98
N VAL A 666 -15.59 -13.13 23.12
CA VAL A 666 -14.91 -12.46 24.25
C VAL A 666 -13.78 -13.35 24.78
N ASN A 667 -13.98 -14.66 24.88
CA ASN A 667 -12.92 -15.61 25.25
C ASN A 667 -11.75 -15.60 24.26
N ALA A 668 -12.00 -15.52 22.95
CA ALA A 668 -10.94 -15.43 21.95
C ALA A 668 -10.14 -14.11 22.05
N ALA A 669 -10.81 -12.99 22.35
CA ALA A 669 -10.12 -11.72 22.65
C ALA A 669 -9.25 -11.83 23.91
N ILE A 670 -9.77 -12.43 24.98
CA ILE A 670 -9.02 -12.68 26.23
C ILE A 670 -7.83 -13.61 25.96
N GLU A 671 -8.02 -14.69 25.18
CA GLU A 671 -6.98 -15.63 24.80
C GLU A 671 -5.79 -14.92 24.12
N ALA A 672 -6.06 -14.04 23.15
CA ALA A 672 -5.04 -13.25 22.47
C ALA A 672 -4.24 -12.36 23.46
N LEU A 673 -4.91 -11.71 24.41
CA LEU A 673 -4.25 -10.92 25.46
C LEU A 673 -3.41 -11.76 26.42
N LEU A 674 -3.92 -12.93 26.82
CA LEU A 674 -3.20 -13.86 27.68
C LEU A 674 -1.95 -14.42 26.98
N ASN A 675 -2.01 -14.63 25.66
CA ASN A 675 -0.85 -15.01 24.86
C ASN A 675 0.22 -13.90 24.86
N ILE A 676 -0.18 -12.63 24.65
CA ILE A 676 0.76 -11.49 24.74
C ILE A 676 1.42 -11.46 26.13
N ARG A 677 0.61 -11.54 27.20
CA ARG A 677 1.10 -11.54 28.59
C ARG A 677 2.08 -12.69 28.83
N ARG A 678 1.73 -13.90 28.39
CA ARG A 678 2.59 -15.09 28.48
C ARG A 678 3.93 -14.88 27.78
N PHE A 679 3.91 -14.35 26.56
CA PHE A 679 5.13 -14.09 25.78
C PHE A 679 6.07 -13.09 26.45
N LEU A 680 5.52 -12.04 27.06
CA LEU A 680 6.33 -11.06 27.81
C LEU A 680 6.92 -11.65 29.10
N VAL A 681 6.22 -12.58 29.75
CA VAL A 681 6.75 -13.33 30.90
C VAL A 681 7.87 -14.28 30.46
N GLU A 682 7.70 -15.01 29.35
CA GLU A 682 8.71 -15.95 28.82
C GLU A 682 10.04 -15.25 28.50
N ILE A 683 9.99 -14.01 27.98
CA ILE A 683 11.20 -13.19 27.72
C ILE A 683 11.64 -12.35 28.91
N GLN A 684 11.04 -12.55 30.10
CA GLN A 684 11.36 -11.87 31.35
C GLN A 684 11.21 -10.33 31.29
N TYR A 685 10.35 -9.82 30.42
CA TYR A 685 10.02 -8.40 30.33
C TYR A 685 8.82 -8.01 31.21
N LEU A 686 7.96 -8.99 31.55
CA LEU A 686 6.83 -8.76 32.45
C LEU A 686 6.98 -9.65 33.68
N ASP A 687 7.07 -9.02 34.85
CA ASP A 687 7.03 -9.66 36.16
C ASP A 687 5.67 -9.40 36.83
N LEU A 688 4.91 -10.46 37.06
CA LEU A 688 3.56 -10.37 37.60
C LEU A 688 3.51 -9.91 39.06
N GLN A 689 4.64 -9.88 39.76
CA GLN A 689 4.73 -9.40 41.14
C GLN A 689 4.85 -7.87 41.22
N LEU A 690 5.25 -7.22 40.12
CA LEU A 690 5.45 -5.78 40.07
C LEU A 690 4.13 -5.09 39.69
N GLN A 691 3.82 -4.00 40.40
CA GLN A 691 2.56 -3.25 40.27
C GLN A 691 2.61 -2.16 39.19
N TRP A 692 3.68 -2.09 38.40
CA TRP A 692 3.84 -1.08 37.37
C TRP A 692 2.92 -1.32 36.19
N THR A 693 2.33 -0.24 35.68
CA THR A 693 1.29 -0.30 34.64
C THR A 693 1.63 0.53 33.41
N THR A 694 2.80 1.18 33.39
CA THR A 694 3.25 2.03 32.29
C THR A 694 4.51 1.49 31.64
N LEU A 695 4.68 1.72 30.34
CA LEU A 695 5.86 1.27 29.61
C LEU A 695 7.14 1.89 30.19
N GLU A 696 7.07 3.15 30.60
CA GLU A 696 8.19 3.93 31.12
C GLU A 696 8.73 3.34 32.43
N GLU A 697 7.86 2.94 33.36
CA GLU A 697 8.24 2.30 34.62
C GLU A 697 8.96 0.96 34.37
N TRP A 698 8.42 0.15 33.46
CA TRP A 698 9.01 -1.12 33.05
C TRP A 698 10.37 -0.94 32.37
N ASP A 699 10.44 -0.03 31.38
CA ASP A 699 11.68 0.31 30.68
C ASP A 699 12.75 0.79 31.66
N HIS A 700 12.37 1.63 32.64
CA HIS A 700 13.29 2.15 33.65
C HIS A 700 13.83 1.03 34.54
N HIS A 701 12.96 0.12 35.00
CA HIS A 701 13.36 -1.04 35.79
C HIS A 701 14.37 -1.94 35.05
N HIS A 702 14.07 -2.29 33.80
CA HIS A 702 14.93 -3.14 32.99
C HIS A 702 16.28 -2.47 32.70
N LYS A 703 16.27 -1.17 32.36
CA LYS A 703 17.50 -0.39 32.15
C LYS A 703 18.37 -0.36 33.42
N ASN A 704 17.78 -0.19 34.60
CA ASN A 704 18.52 -0.19 35.87
C ASN A 704 19.13 -1.57 36.20
N LYS A 705 18.54 -2.66 35.68
CA LYS A 705 19.08 -4.03 35.77
C LYS A 705 20.06 -4.37 34.63
N GLY A 706 20.44 -3.41 33.78
CA GLY A 706 21.31 -3.62 32.62
C GLY A 706 20.64 -4.37 31.47
N GLN A 707 19.32 -4.49 31.47
CA GLN A 707 18.52 -5.12 30.42
C GLN A 707 18.05 -4.10 29.36
N LEU A 708 17.57 -4.61 28.22
CA LEU A 708 17.10 -3.80 27.11
C LEU A 708 15.70 -3.23 27.37
N SER A 709 15.40 -2.05 26.81
CA SER A 709 14.02 -1.56 26.70
C SER A 709 13.15 -2.48 25.85
N TYR A 710 11.83 -2.38 25.98
CA TYR A 710 10.88 -3.15 25.15
C TYR A 710 11.22 -3.06 23.67
N VAL A 711 11.43 -1.83 23.17
CA VAL A 711 11.68 -1.56 21.75
C VAL A 711 12.98 -2.21 21.28
N ALA A 712 14.05 -2.11 22.08
CA ALA A 712 15.34 -2.73 21.76
C ALA A 712 15.29 -4.25 21.87
N LEU A 713 14.49 -4.80 22.80
CA LEU A 713 14.27 -6.23 22.96
C LEU A 713 13.53 -6.81 21.75
N MET A 714 12.42 -6.19 21.34
CA MET A 714 11.63 -6.61 20.17
C MET A 714 12.41 -6.47 18.85
N ALA A 715 13.31 -5.49 18.75
CA ALA A 715 14.19 -5.34 17.60
C ALA A 715 15.20 -6.50 17.47
N LYS A 716 15.61 -7.11 18.60
CA LYS A 716 16.51 -8.27 18.61
C LYS A 716 15.79 -9.61 18.55
N ASN A 717 14.58 -9.70 19.11
CA ASN A 717 13.85 -10.95 19.25
C ASN A 717 12.62 -11.01 18.34
N HIS A 718 12.87 -11.46 17.11
CA HIS A 718 11.90 -11.38 16.04
C HIS A 718 10.72 -12.33 16.20
N GLN A 719 10.95 -13.54 16.77
CA GLN A 719 9.89 -14.49 17.05
C GLN A 719 8.81 -13.86 17.93
N TYR A 720 9.23 -13.29 19.06
CA TYR A 720 8.30 -12.70 20.03
C TYR A 720 7.66 -11.42 19.51
N LYS A 721 8.41 -10.59 18.77
CA LYS A 721 7.86 -9.43 18.06
C LYS A 721 6.70 -9.85 17.14
N ASP A 722 6.94 -10.80 16.24
CA ASP A 722 5.96 -11.22 15.23
C ASP A 722 4.76 -11.93 15.90
N ALA A 723 5.00 -12.71 16.96
CA ALA A 723 3.95 -13.36 17.75
C ALA A 723 3.06 -12.36 18.51
N ILE A 724 3.65 -11.31 19.10
CA ILE A 724 2.90 -10.25 19.79
C ILE A 724 2.08 -9.44 18.78
N GLU A 725 2.68 -9.02 17.66
CA GLU A 725 1.94 -8.28 16.60
C GLU A 725 0.74 -9.10 16.09
N TYR A 726 0.90 -10.41 15.88
CA TYR A 726 -0.20 -11.30 15.50
C TYR A 726 -1.33 -11.28 16.54
N ASN A 727 -1.02 -11.45 17.83
CA ASN A 727 -2.05 -11.50 18.86
C ASN A 727 -2.72 -10.13 19.08
N VAL A 728 -1.99 -9.02 18.93
CA VAL A 728 -2.59 -7.68 18.94
C VAL A 728 -3.56 -7.53 17.76
N GLY A 729 -3.18 -7.96 16.55
CA GLY A 729 -4.06 -7.98 15.39
C GLY A 729 -5.35 -8.77 15.64
N GLN A 730 -5.25 -10.01 16.12
CA GLN A 730 -6.41 -10.87 16.42
C GLN A 730 -7.32 -10.29 17.50
N LEU A 731 -6.74 -9.80 18.59
CA LEU A 731 -7.49 -9.13 19.66
C LEU A 731 -8.35 -8.01 19.09
N LEU A 732 -7.75 -7.11 18.31
CA LEU A 732 -8.42 -5.93 17.81
C LEU A 732 -9.48 -6.25 16.75
N GLN A 733 -9.33 -7.35 16.02
CA GLN A 733 -10.38 -7.86 15.12
C GLN A 733 -11.59 -8.40 15.89
N HIS A 734 -11.37 -9.19 16.95
CA HIS A 734 -12.46 -9.62 17.82
C HIS A 734 -13.16 -8.43 18.49
N MET A 735 -12.41 -7.41 18.91
CA MET A 735 -12.94 -6.19 19.52
C MET A 735 -13.93 -5.44 18.62
N ASP A 736 -13.75 -5.51 17.29
CA ASP A 736 -14.62 -4.85 16.31
C ASP A 736 -16.08 -5.30 16.42
N ARG A 737 -16.28 -6.56 16.82
CA ARG A 737 -17.58 -7.19 17.09
C ARG A 737 -17.98 -7.17 18.57
N VAL A 738 -17.02 -7.26 19.50
CA VAL A 738 -17.30 -7.24 20.95
C VAL A 738 -17.94 -5.92 21.37
N ARG A 739 -17.48 -4.78 20.81
CA ARG A 739 -18.07 -3.45 21.10
C ARG A 739 -19.54 -3.31 20.69
N GLU A 740 -20.03 -4.19 19.81
CA GLU A 740 -21.41 -4.18 19.31
C GLU A 740 -22.35 -4.97 20.24
N LEU A 741 -21.80 -5.67 21.24
CA LEU A 741 -22.59 -6.44 22.22
C LEU A 741 -23.30 -5.49 23.19
N GLN A 742 -24.57 -5.77 23.49
CA GLN A 742 -25.40 -4.96 24.40
C GLN A 742 -24.79 -4.85 25.81
N VAL A 743 -24.16 -5.91 26.33
CA VAL A 743 -23.44 -5.89 27.62
C VAL A 743 -22.24 -4.91 27.64
N VAL A 744 -21.80 -4.44 26.47
CA VAL A 744 -20.75 -3.44 26.29
C VAL A 744 -21.33 -2.05 26.04
N ILE A 745 -22.61 -1.93 25.67
CA ILE A 745 -23.30 -0.66 25.48
C ILE A 745 -23.46 0.01 26.84
N GLY A 746 -22.59 0.98 27.12
CA GLY A 746 -22.48 1.66 28.42
C GLY A 746 -21.08 1.57 29.04
N ASN A 747 -20.20 0.70 28.53
CA ASN A 747 -18.79 0.70 28.91
C ASN A 747 -18.08 1.87 28.20
N GLN A 748 -17.96 3.00 28.91
CA GLN A 748 -17.35 4.23 28.37
C GLN A 748 -15.91 3.99 27.91
N TYR A 749 -15.11 3.19 28.63
CA TYR A 749 -13.72 2.92 28.26
C TYR A 749 -13.60 2.28 26.86
N ILE A 750 -14.37 1.23 26.57
CA ILE A 750 -14.30 0.56 25.26
C ILE A 750 -14.83 1.48 24.15
N LEU A 751 -15.95 2.17 24.39
CA LEU A 751 -16.56 3.03 23.36
C LEU A 751 -15.67 4.22 22.99
N GLU A 752 -15.03 4.85 23.98
CA GLU A 752 -14.13 5.99 23.76
C GLU A 752 -12.76 5.58 23.24
N ARG A 753 -12.21 4.45 23.72
CA ARG A 753 -10.82 4.06 23.40
C ARG A 753 -10.71 3.27 22.09
N TYR A 754 -11.75 2.54 21.70
CA TYR A 754 -11.71 1.69 20.50
C TYR A 754 -11.33 2.41 19.19
N PRO A 755 -11.79 3.65 18.90
CA PRO A 755 -11.37 4.38 17.71
C PRO A 755 -9.84 4.50 17.58
N VAL A 756 -9.13 4.71 18.71
CA VAL A 756 -7.66 4.77 18.74
C VAL A 756 -7.06 3.38 18.51
N LEU A 757 -7.60 2.35 19.16
CA LEU A 757 -7.15 0.97 18.97
C LEU A 757 -7.35 0.48 17.53
N ARG A 758 -8.40 0.94 16.85
CA ARG A 758 -8.63 0.64 15.43
C ARG A 758 -7.53 1.21 14.52
N VAL A 759 -6.94 2.35 14.87
CA VAL A 759 -5.78 2.91 14.15
C VAL A 759 -4.59 1.97 14.29
N LEU A 760 -4.31 1.49 15.51
CA LEU A 760 -3.25 0.50 15.76
C LEU A 760 -3.47 -0.78 14.95
N ARG A 761 -4.69 -1.32 14.94
CA ARG A 761 -5.03 -2.50 14.13
C ARG A 761 -4.71 -2.28 12.66
N ASN A 762 -5.19 -1.17 12.09
CA ASN A 762 -4.96 -0.88 10.68
C ASN A 762 -3.46 -0.74 10.38
N TYR A 763 -2.68 -0.16 11.29
CA TYR A 763 -1.22 -0.07 11.17
C TYR A 763 -0.52 -1.43 11.26
N ILE A 764 -1.02 -2.34 12.11
CA ILE A 764 -0.49 -3.70 12.21
C ILE A 764 -0.82 -4.51 10.95
N GLU A 765 -2.06 -4.48 10.49
CA GLU A 765 -2.53 -5.30 9.36
C GLU A 765 -2.11 -4.76 7.99
N HIS A 766 -2.07 -3.45 7.81
CA HIS A 766 -1.88 -2.82 6.49
C HIS A 766 -0.67 -1.89 6.40
N GLY A 767 0.00 -1.60 7.52
CA GLY A 767 1.05 -0.59 7.58
C GLY A 767 0.53 0.85 7.43
N ASN A 768 1.45 1.79 7.26
CA ASN A 768 1.17 3.18 6.93
C ASN A 768 1.70 3.50 5.51
N PRO A 769 0.82 3.65 4.50
CA PRO A 769 1.24 3.91 3.13
C PRO A 769 2.09 5.18 2.90
N LEU A 770 2.05 6.15 3.83
CA LEU A 770 2.84 7.38 3.77
C LEU A 770 4.18 7.29 4.51
N LYS A 771 4.32 6.36 5.46
CA LYS A 771 5.51 6.26 6.33
C LYS A 771 6.33 5.00 6.11
N ASP A 772 5.68 3.91 5.72
CA ASP A 772 6.32 2.63 5.46
C ASP A 772 6.93 2.68 4.04
N ASN A 773 8.08 3.36 3.94
CA ASN A 773 8.89 3.33 2.73
C ASN A 773 9.59 1.98 2.63
N ASN A 774 9.31 1.25 1.55
CA ASN A 774 9.68 -0.16 1.33
C ASN A 774 11.19 -0.42 1.05
N GLY A 775 12.07 0.49 1.42
CA GLY A 775 13.51 0.26 1.41
C GLY A 775 14.03 0.07 2.82
N PHE A 776 14.90 -0.92 3.02
CA PHE A 776 15.65 -1.01 4.26
C PHE A 776 16.57 0.21 4.31
N LEU A 777 16.50 0.99 5.37
CA LEU A 777 17.56 1.95 5.61
C LEU A 777 18.82 1.15 5.94
N VAL A 778 19.99 1.55 5.44
CA VAL A 778 21.27 0.92 5.83
C VAL A 778 21.43 0.88 7.37
N GLU A 779 20.82 1.85 8.05
CA GLU A 779 20.75 2.01 9.50
C GLU A 779 19.50 1.34 10.10
N ASN A 780 19.09 0.19 9.54
CA ASN A 780 17.80 -0.49 9.70
C ASN A 780 17.35 -0.78 11.16
N THR A 781 18.20 -0.51 12.14
CA THR A 781 17.77 -0.32 13.53
C THR A 781 16.66 0.73 13.65
N GLU A 782 16.71 1.85 12.93
CA GLU A 782 15.77 2.97 13.18
C GLU A 782 14.32 2.68 12.77
N GLN A 783 14.05 2.02 11.65
CA GLN A 783 12.67 1.74 11.20
C GLN A 783 11.98 0.68 12.07
N VAL A 784 12.69 -0.41 12.40
CA VAL A 784 12.17 -1.42 13.34
C VAL A 784 11.92 -0.78 14.70
N VAL A 785 12.83 0.09 15.17
CA VAL A 785 12.67 0.87 16.40
C VAL A 785 11.45 1.79 16.32
N GLN A 786 11.21 2.49 15.21
CA GLN A 786 10.04 3.38 15.05
C GLN A 786 8.72 2.63 15.08
N ARG A 787 8.60 1.51 14.34
CA ARG A 787 7.39 0.67 14.36
C ARG A 787 7.12 0.13 15.76
N GLN A 788 8.14 -0.42 16.41
CA GLN A 788 7.98 -0.95 17.76
C GLN A 788 7.74 0.15 18.79
N ALA A 789 8.35 1.33 18.64
CA ALA A 789 8.08 2.49 19.50
C ALA A 789 6.63 2.97 19.38
N PHE A 790 6.01 2.86 18.20
CA PHE A 790 4.59 3.14 18.03
C PHE A 790 3.70 2.08 18.69
N ILE A 791 4.05 0.79 18.57
CA ILE A 791 3.23 -0.32 19.09
C ILE A 791 3.37 -0.48 20.61
N ALA A 792 4.56 -0.25 21.17
CA ALA A 792 4.91 -0.60 22.55
C ALA A 792 3.98 0.01 23.62
N PRO A 793 3.59 1.31 23.57
CA PRO A 793 2.70 1.88 24.58
C PRO A 793 1.34 1.18 24.63
N PHE A 794 0.85 0.74 23.47
CA PHE A 794 -0.42 0.03 23.40
C PHE A 794 -0.33 -1.37 23.97
N VAL A 795 0.78 -2.08 23.81
CA VAL A 795 0.92 -3.45 24.35
C VAL A 795 0.72 -3.48 25.86
N ILE A 796 1.34 -2.55 26.59
CA ILE A 796 1.17 -2.42 28.04
C ILE A 796 -0.27 -1.99 28.39
N GLU A 797 -0.82 -1.01 27.66
CA GLU A 797 -2.21 -0.55 27.85
C GLU A 797 -3.22 -1.71 27.70
N LEU A 798 -3.05 -2.54 26.67
CA LEU A 798 -3.93 -3.67 26.36
C LEU A 798 -3.94 -4.70 27.51
N ILE A 799 -2.79 -4.97 28.13
CA ILE A 799 -2.66 -5.94 29.24
C ILE A 799 -3.30 -5.40 30.52
N TYR A 800 -3.04 -4.15 30.89
CA TYR A 800 -3.44 -3.63 32.21
C TYR A 800 -4.80 -2.91 32.22
N LYS A 801 -5.25 -2.37 31.09
CA LYS A 801 -6.52 -1.64 31.01
C LYS A 801 -7.61 -2.44 30.30
N LEU A 802 -7.30 -3.05 29.15
CA LEU A 802 -8.33 -3.75 28.36
C LEU A 802 -8.64 -5.15 28.90
N LEU A 803 -7.64 -5.93 29.35
CA LEU A 803 -7.88 -7.30 29.84
C LEU A 803 -8.85 -7.34 31.04
N PRO A 804 -8.72 -6.51 32.10
CA PRO A 804 -9.69 -6.51 33.20
C PRO A 804 -11.12 -6.19 32.75
N GLU A 805 -11.28 -5.24 31.81
CA GLU A 805 -12.59 -4.88 31.27
C GLU A 805 -13.22 -6.04 30.47
N LEU A 806 -12.43 -6.77 29.69
CA LEU A 806 -12.92 -7.96 28.99
C LEU A 806 -13.32 -9.09 29.94
N ILE A 807 -12.61 -9.25 31.06
CA ILE A 807 -12.99 -10.21 32.10
C ILE A 807 -14.33 -9.83 32.73
N ARG A 808 -14.53 -8.55 33.07
CA ARG A 808 -15.83 -8.04 33.57
C ARG A 808 -16.97 -8.28 32.57
N ILE A 809 -16.72 -8.03 31.29
CA ILE A 809 -17.72 -8.29 30.23
C ILE A 809 -18.04 -9.78 30.15
N LYS A 810 -17.03 -10.65 30.22
CA LYS A 810 -17.23 -12.11 30.25
C LYS A 810 -18.10 -12.52 31.44
N GLU A 811 -17.82 -12.00 32.63
CA GLU A 811 -18.61 -12.27 33.84
C GLU A 811 -20.07 -11.82 33.68
N ASN A 812 -20.30 -10.65 33.09
CA ASN A 812 -21.65 -10.14 32.81
C ASN A 812 -22.41 -10.97 31.77
N ILE A 813 -21.72 -11.55 30.78
CA ILE A 813 -22.34 -12.49 29.83
C ILE A 813 -22.72 -13.78 30.53
N LEU A 814 -21.84 -14.31 31.38
CA LEU A 814 -22.06 -15.55 32.12
C LEU A 814 -23.20 -15.42 33.15
N SER A 815 -23.32 -14.29 33.85
CA SER A 815 -24.44 -14.04 34.76
C SER A 815 -25.76 -13.99 33.99
N TYR A 816 -25.77 -13.40 32.79
CA TYR A 816 -26.94 -13.37 31.91
C TYR A 816 -27.33 -14.76 31.37
N GLU A 817 -26.38 -15.59 30.96
CA GLU A 817 -26.62 -16.98 30.53
C GLU A 817 -27.06 -17.90 31.69
N ALA A 818 -26.55 -17.68 32.91
CA ALA A 818 -26.95 -18.44 34.10
C ALA A 818 -28.41 -18.18 34.53
N HIS A 819 -28.98 -17.00 34.22
CA HIS A 819 -30.40 -16.71 34.44
C HIS A 819 -31.35 -17.43 33.48
N GLN A 820 -30.85 -18.08 32.41
CA GLN A 820 -31.63 -18.97 31.53
C GLN A 820 -31.66 -20.44 32.01
N SER A 821 -31.16 -20.70 33.24
CA SER A 821 -31.25 -21.99 33.92
C SER A 821 -32.71 -22.44 34.09
N PRO A 822 -33.03 -23.76 34.10
CA PRO A 822 -34.39 -24.31 34.23
C PRO A 822 -35.13 -23.99 35.55
N LEU A 823 -34.58 -23.10 36.37
CA LEU A 823 -35.19 -22.57 37.59
C LEU A 823 -35.90 -21.21 37.37
N ALA A 824 -35.80 -20.60 36.19
CA ALA A 824 -36.59 -19.44 35.83
C ALA A 824 -38.05 -19.84 35.62
N SER A 825 -38.99 -19.09 36.21
CA SER A 825 -40.41 -19.34 36.02
C SER A 825 -40.84 -19.12 34.57
N ASP A 826 -41.91 -19.78 34.11
CA ASP A 826 -42.41 -19.63 32.74
C ASP A 826 -42.77 -18.17 32.39
N GLU A 827 -43.18 -17.38 33.40
CA GLU A 827 -43.44 -15.94 33.26
C GLU A 827 -42.15 -15.12 33.11
N GLU A 828 -41.11 -15.40 33.90
CA GLU A 828 -39.80 -14.78 33.71
C GLU A 828 -39.21 -15.15 32.34
N ASN A 829 -39.31 -16.42 31.94
CA ASN A 829 -38.86 -16.86 30.62
C ASN A 829 -39.63 -16.16 29.48
N ALA A 830 -40.94 -15.91 29.62
CA ALA A 830 -41.72 -15.18 28.62
C ALA A 830 -41.32 -13.70 28.50
N ILE A 831 -41.14 -13.01 29.64
CA ILE A 831 -40.67 -11.62 29.69
C ILE A 831 -39.24 -11.50 29.14
N TRP A 832 -38.37 -12.46 29.46
CA TRP A 832 -37.00 -12.50 28.96
C TRP A 832 -36.92 -12.90 27.49
N THR A 833 -37.80 -13.77 26.99
CA THR A 833 -37.92 -14.10 25.57
C THR A 833 -38.43 -12.90 24.76
N GLU A 834 -39.33 -12.11 25.33
CA GLU A 834 -39.75 -10.83 24.74
C GLU A 834 -38.58 -9.83 24.70
N CYS A 835 -37.78 -9.74 25.77
CA CYS A 835 -36.54 -8.97 25.77
C CYS A 835 -35.55 -9.48 24.72
N LEU A 836 -35.31 -10.79 24.63
CA LEU A 836 -34.42 -11.43 23.64
C LEU A 836 -34.91 -11.32 22.20
N SER A 837 -36.22 -11.25 21.96
CA SER A 837 -36.77 -10.94 20.63
C SER A 837 -36.33 -9.55 20.15
N ARG A 838 -35.99 -8.63 21.08
CA ARG A 838 -35.33 -7.35 20.78
C ARG A 838 -33.81 -7.48 20.58
N TYR A 839 -33.17 -8.56 21.06
CA TYR A 839 -31.76 -8.90 20.78
C TYR A 839 -31.58 -9.66 19.46
N SER A 840 -32.66 -10.13 18.84
CA SER A 840 -32.72 -10.87 17.57
C SER A 840 -33.10 -9.96 16.38
N LEU A 841 -32.58 -8.74 16.30
CA LEU A 841 -32.76 -7.91 15.09
C LEU A 841 -31.74 -8.24 13.98
N PHE A 842 -31.46 -9.52 13.74
CA PHE A 842 -30.86 -9.98 12.48
C PHE A 842 -31.39 -11.35 12.07
N GLY A 843 -32.64 -11.36 11.64
CA GLY A 843 -33.21 -12.33 10.71
C GLY A 843 -34.23 -11.57 9.84
N ASN A 844 -33.97 -11.47 8.54
CA ASN A 844 -34.78 -10.80 7.51
C ASN A 844 -36.30 -10.75 7.80
N GLU A 845 -36.84 -9.60 8.19
CA GLU A 845 -38.07 -8.98 7.67
C GLU A 845 -38.40 -7.68 8.44
N GLN A 846 -38.51 -6.56 7.72
CA GLN A 846 -39.14 -5.36 8.23
C GLN A 846 -40.65 -5.61 8.33
N SER A 847 -41.17 -5.90 9.53
CA SER A 847 -42.59 -5.78 9.81
C SER A 847 -42.85 -4.83 10.98
N LYS A 848 -43.48 -3.71 10.62
CA LYS A 848 -44.21 -2.73 11.42
C LYS A 848 -44.62 -3.21 12.82
N ILE A 849 -44.25 -2.45 13.84
CA ILE A 849 -45.04 -2.32 15.07
C ILE A 849 -45.27 -0.82 15.29
N GLU A 850 -46.53 -0.42 15.15
CA GLU A 850 -47.04 0.90 15.53
C GLU A 850 -46.93 1.07 17.04
N ALA A 851 -46.48 2.26 17.46
CA ALA A 851 -46.43 2.65 18.86
C ALA A 851 -47.83 2.62 19.49
N LYS A 852 -48.03 1.75 20.48
CA LYS A 852 -49.04 1.95 21.52
C LYS A 852 -48.31 2.16 22.83
N THR A 853 -48.30 3.40 23.28
CA THR A 853 -48.00 3.82 24.64
C THR A 853 -49.03 3.16 25.56
N ALA A 854 -48.62 2.12 26.27
CA ALA A 854 -49.29 1.68 27.48
C ALA A 854 -48.30 1.89 28.62
N VAL A 855 -48.64 2.84 29.49
CA VAL A 855 -47.98 3.05 30.78
C VAL A 855 -48.21 1.78 31.59
N ILE A 856 -47.16 1.00 31.81
CA ILE A 856 -47.16 -0.06 32.81
C ILE A 856 -46.44 0.53 34.03
N GLU A 857 -47.22 0.88 35.05
CA GLU A 857 -46.72 1.17 36.39
C GLU A 857 -46.03 -0.10 36.92
N VAL A 858 -44.71 -0.02 37.11
CA VAL A 858 -43.97 -1.04 37.85
C VAL A 858 -44.11 -0.71 39.33
N TRP A 859 -44.80 -1.57 40.07
CA TRP A 859 -44.73 -1.61 41.53
C TRP A 859 -43.36 -2.18 41.93
N GLU A 860 -42.59 -1.42 42.71
CA GLU A 860 -41.44 -1.93 43.46
C GLU A 860 -41.93 -2.75 44.67
N PRO A 861 -41.43 -3.97 44.88
CA PRO A 861 -41.39 -4.56 46.20
C PRO A 861 -39.94 -4.72 46.67
N GLY A 862 -39.54 -3.81 47.57
CA GLY A 862 -38.91 -4.20 48.83
C GLY A 862 -37.46 -4.66 48.78
N LEU A 863 -36.56 -3.70 49.07
CA LEU A 863 -35.31 -3.93 49.78
C LEU A 863 -35.52 -4.78 51.05
N LYS A 864 -34.95 -5.98 51.07
CA LYS A 864 -34.18 -6.54 52.19
C LYS A 864 -33.32 -7.71 51.74
#